data_AF-A0A2B4RIW5-F1
#
_entry.id   AF-A0A2B4RIW5-F1
#
_cell.length_a   1.000
_cell.length_b   1.000
_cell.length_c   1.000
_cell.angle_alpha   90.00
_cell.angle_beta   90.00
_cell.angle_gamma   90.00
#
_symmetry.space_group_name_H-M   'P 1'
#
loop_
_entity.id
_entity.type
_entity.pdbx_description
1 polymer ?
#
loop_
_entity_poly.entity_id
_entity_poly.type
_entity_poly.pdbx_seq_one_letter_code
_entity_poly.pdbx_strand_id
1 'polypeptide(L)'
;MEVVKTSRGNGFFTVAVIVNILFSAVSIGFLIYKVRVLEEHVFQLQKGQRYHTEAIRENERADLTHRNKRAVESFGTSKSCSSCHNACVHLFGLGASAKVTTKISNDTDQQVICLRGARGPQGKEGRRGRKGRPGYIGKAGKKGPRGGRGPPGPRGRPGNAFAGNTSKFLEDIDTPGIEKKPPAISTTKEGSHVSLPCYPKGYPRPEITWYKDGQEMDSRLYNKETGVLTFPSIQFSDRGLYKCEAKNFLGFESANVKVVVEVTPRFVEKPETYHTGYETWDTTLSCNIFGFPPPKIQWTRSFRPLPVDRYVAAGKDLVIKDIRNGDKGPFMCRGENHLGFVFALIVLEVKPVIPPAITSAPPSVVKVTKVDHSITLYCAARGSPVPSLEWSKDGVPISTNTTLKTDEEVEGELVIPSFGPTDQGVYKCFFKNFDNGTAEITTTVELVGCGEPHVPMNGYKVGENYWAGELVTFACDAGYHLEGPTNRLCLENGNWSNVVPTCHSICDEPAPLENGYRVGNEFWEGKNVTYKCNKGFLLRGPHVRVCNDIGNWTEEEPTCEGPVFEHSEILLNNTEYWELLKGWLGPVSTLPANWKLCYRATDHGWSSSTFHSQCNSLGPSVTFIRVGEYIFGGYTDRNWHSRSSYTDSTWSFIFSFKNRYGLEPFKLHVKNSGHAIYGNNGYGPTFGGGHDINIANSAGSNRNSFCNLGHSYVQPAGYIYSASDTKSLLAGSYNFQPQELEVFYQTHKK
;
A
#
# COMPACT_ATOMS: atom_id res chain seq x y z
N MET A 1 -67.21 32.87 47.71
CA MET A 1 -66.93 33.73 46.55
C MET A 1 -66.09 32.94 45.58
N GLU A 2 -66.74 32.54 44.49
CA GLU A 2 -66.13 31.99 43.28
C GLU A 2 -65.04 32.92 42.73
N VAL A 3 -64.09 32.41 41.95
CA VAL A 3 -63.69 32.95 40.63
C VAL A 3 -62.70 32.00 39.94
N VAL A 4 -63.23 31.38 38.87
CA VAL A 4 -62.66 31.17 37.52
C VAL A 4 -61.48 30.21 37.32
N LYS A 5 -61.86 29.03 36.81
CA LYS A 5 -61.09 28.03 36.08
C LYS A 5 -60.76 28.48 34.64
N THR A 6 -59.46 28.41 34.31
CA THR A 6 -58.86 27.81 33.10
C THR A 6 -59.47 28.07 31.71
N SER A 7 -58.73 28.81 30.87
CA SER A 7 -58.51 28.49 29.43
C SER A 7 -57.45 29.42 28.83
N ARG A 8 -56.18 28.97 28.75
CA ARG A 8 -55.13 29.56 27.88
C ARG A 8 -53.86 28.68 27.87
N GLY A 9 -54.00 27.39 27.58
CA GLY A 9 -52.88 26.42 27.57
C GLY A 9 -52.29 26.07 26.20
N ASN A 10 -53.02 26.26 25.10
CA ASN A 10 -52.67 25.62 23.81
C ASN A 10 -52.14 26.56 22.72
N GLY A 11 -51.84 27.83 23.03
CA GLY A 11 -51.28 28.78 22.05
C GLY A 11 -49.76 28.93 22.12
N PHE A 12 -49.19 28.90 23.33
CA PHE A 12 -47.77 29.20 23.56
C PHE A 12 -46.84 28.03 23.21
N PHE A 13 -47.27 26.79 23.47
CA PHE A 13 -46.47 25.61 23.14
C PHE A 13 -46.34 25.40 21.63
N THR A 14 -47.40 25.69 20.86
CA THR A 14 -47.41 25.53 19.40
C THR A 14 -46.51 26.55 18.72
N VAL A 15 -46.47 27.79 19.20
CA VAL A 15 -45.56 28.84 18.67
C VAL A 15 -44.11 28.54 19.03
N ALA A 16 -43.81 28.08 20.25
CA ALA A 16 -42.44 27.74 20.65
C ALA A 16 -41.87 26.53 19.88
N VAL A 17 -42.70 25.54 19.56
CA VAL A 17 -42.31 24.38 18.74
C VAL A 17 -42.09 24.80 17.28
N ILE A 18 -42.95 25.65 16.71
CA ILE A 18 -42.79 26.16 15.34
C ILE A 18 -41.52 27.02 15.20
N VAL A 19 -41.22 27.88 16.18
CA VAL A 19 -40.01 28.71 16.17
C VAL A 19 -38.74 27.85 16.29
N ASN A 20 -38.73 26.82 17.14
CA ASN A 20 -37.58 25.90 17.24
C ASN A 20 -37.41 25.03 15.97
N ILE A 21 -38.50 24.61 15.33
CA ILE A 21 -38.42 23.89 14.05
C ILE A 21 -37.88 24.80 12.94
N LEU A 22 -38.29 26.07 12.90
CA LEU A 22 -37.77 27.05 11.94
C LEU A 22 -36.28 27.36 12.17
N PHE A 23 -35.84 27.54 13.41
CA PHE A 23 -34.41 27.73 13.73
C PHE A 23 -33.57 26.49 13.41
N SER A 24 -34.12 25.30 13.63
CA SER A 24 -33.46 24.04 13.26
C SER A 24 -33.36 23.89 11.74
N ALA A 25 -34.43 24.23 11.00
CA ALA A 25 -34.44 24.19 9.54
C ALA A 25 -33.45 25.20 8.90
N VAL A 26 -33.31 26.40 9.48
CA VAL A 26 -32.32 27.40 9.04
C VAL A 26 -30.89 26.91 9.32
N SER A 27 -30.65 26.29 10.48
CA SER A 27 -29.34 25.74 10.85
C SER A 27 -28.94 24.56 9.96
N ILE A 28 -29.90 23.67 9.64
CA ILE A 28 -29.72 22.56 8.71
C ILE A 28 -29.49 23.09 7.28
N GLY A 29 -30.23 24.12 6.86
CA GLY A 29 -30.02 24.79 5.57
C GLY A 29 -28.62 25.40 5.45
N PHE A 30 -28.09 25.99 6.52
CA PHE A 30 -26.74 26.55 6.56
C PHE A 30 -25.64 25.46 6.54
N LEU A 31 -25.89 24.32 7.19
CA LEU A 31 -25.03 23.14 7.12
C LEU A 31 -25.02 22.52 5.72
N ILE A 32 -26.19 22.36 5.08
CA ILE A 32 -26.30 21.87 3.69
C ILE A 32 -25.60 22.82 2.73
N TYR A 33 -25.73 24.13 2.92
CA TYR A 33 -25.02 25.13 2.13
C TYR A 33 -23.49 25.02 2.31
N LYS A 34 -23.00 24.88 3.54
CA LYS A 34 -21.56 24.69 3.81
C LYS A 34 -21.03 23.39 3.22
N VAL A 35 -21.80 22.29 3.30
CA VAL A 35 -21.42 21.00 2.70
C VAL A 35 -21.36 21.12 1.18
N ARG A 36 -22.31 21.78 0.52
CA ARG A 36 -22.27 22.00 -0.93
C ARG A 36 -21.10 22.88 -1.37
N VAL A 37 -20.74 23.91 -0.60
CA VAL A 37 -19.56 24.74 -0.90
C VAL A 37 -18.26 23.93 -0.74
N LEU A 38 -18.20 23.04 0.25
CA LEU A 38 -17.07 22.10 0.43
C LEU A 38 -17.00 21.06 -0.69
N GLU A 39 -18.14 20.50 -1.12
CA GLU A 39 -18.21 19.57 -2.26
C GLU A 39 -17.74 20.23 -3.56
N GLU A 40 -18.12 21.50 -3.80
CA GLU A 40 -17.66 22.27 -4.96
C GLU A 40 -16.13 22.51 -4.91
N HIS A 41 -15.58 22.85 -3.74
CA HIS A 41 -14.13 23.01 -3.56
C HIS A 41 -13.35 21.69 -3.72
N VAL A 42 -13.90 20.58 -3.20
CA VAL A 42 -13.32 19.24 -3.38
C VAL A 42 -13.37 18.81 -4.85
N PHE A 43 -14.47 19.11 -5.55
CA PHE A 43 -14.60 18.84 -6.98
C PHE A 43 -13.59 19.63 -7.82
N GLN A 44 -13.33 20.91 -7.48
CA GLN A 44 -12.29 21.71 -8.14
C GLN A 44 -10.86 21.20 -7.86
N LEU A 45 -10.58 20.77 -6.63
CA LEU A 45 -9.29 20.16 -6.26
C LEU A 45 -9.05 18.83 -6.99
N GLN A 46 -10.07 17.98 -7.11
CA GLN A 46 -10.00 16.73 -7.86
C GLN A 46 -9.85 16.95 -9.38
N LYS A 47 -10.44 18.03 -9.92
CA LYS A 47 -10.26 18.43 -11.32
C LYS A 47 -8.84 18.90 -11.60
N GLY A 48 -8.25 19.69 -10.70
CA GLY A 48 -6.84 20.10 -10.76
C GLY A 48 -5.86 18.92 -10.67
N GLN A 49 -6.18 17.92 -9.85
CA GLN A 49 -5.37 16.71 -9.72
C GLN A 49 -5.46 15.82 -10.97
N ARG A 50 -6.63 15.71 -11.63
CA ARG A 50 -6.76 14.99 -12.92
C ARG A 50 -5.94 15.64 -14.05
N TYR A 51 -5.96 16.96 -14.16
CA TYR A 51 -5.11 17.67 -15.15
C TYR A 51 -3.62 17.48 -14.90
N HIS A 52 -3.19 17.42 -13.64
CA HIS A 52 -1.80 17.17 -13.27
C HIS A 52 -1.36 15.72 -13.52
N THR A 53 -2.27 14.74 -13.34
CA THR A 53 -1.98 13.32 -13.59
C THR A 53 -2.02 12.95 -15.08
N GLU A 54 -2.83 13.63 -15.90
CA GLU A 54 -2.79 13.49 -17.37
C GLU A 54 -1.54 14.14 -17.98
N ALA A 55 -1.07 15.28 -17.44
CA ALA A 55 0.19 15.91 -17.88
C ALA A 55 1.44 15.07 -17.52
N ILE A 56 1.43 14.34 -16.41
CA ILE A 56 2.52 13.41 -16.05
C ILE A 56 2.49 12.16 -16.95
N ARG A 57 1.30 11.63 -17.27
CA ARG A 57 1.15 10.46 -18.17
C ARG A 57 1.54 10.73 -19.62
N GLU A 58 1.40 11.96 -20.13
CA GLU A 58 1.94 12.32 -21.46
C GLU A 58 3.48 12.47 -21.45
N ASN A 59 4.06 12.96 -20.34
CA ASN A 59 5.51 13.10 -20.20
C ASN A 59 6.23 11.75 -20.04
N GLU A 60 5.63 10.79 -19.34
CA GLU A 60 6.19 9.42 -19.21
C GLU A 60 6.09 8.63 -20.52
N ARG A 61 5.10 8.91 -21.37
CA ARG A 61 4.98 8.30 -22.71
C ARG A 61 6.01 8.83 -23.70
N ALA A 62 6.48 10.07 -23.51
CA ALA A 62 7.58 10.67 -24.27
C ALA A 62 8.98 10.19 -23.81
N ASP A 63 9.14 9.85 -22.52
CA ASP A 63 10.43 9.39 -21.98
C ASP A 63 10.74 7.92 -22.32
N LEU A 64 9.71 7.09 -22.51
CA LEU A 64 9.82 5.69 -22.95
C LEU A 64 10.17 5.52 -24.45
N THR A 65 9.92 6.53 -25.28
CA THR A 65 10.36 6.55 -26.69
C THR A 65 11.78 7.12 -26.87
N HIS A 66 12.32 7.78 -25.84
CA HIS A 66 13.66 8.37 -25.87
C HIS A 66 14.77 7.47 -25.26
N ARG A 67 14.41 6.43 -24.51
CA ARG A 67 15.36 5.47 -23.90
C ARG A 67 15.83 4.32 -24.80
N ASN A 68 15.18 4.06 -25.93
CA ASN A 68 15.55 2.97 -26.86
C ASN A 68 16.44 3.40 -28.05
N LYS A 69 17.09 4.56 -28.00
CA LYS A 69 17.93 5.07 -29.10
C LYS A 69 19.31 5.60 -28.72
N ARG A 70 19.89 5.16 -27.59
CA ARG A 70 21.32 5.35 -27.29
C ARG A 70 21.91 4.18 -26.50
N ALA A 71 22.11 3.07 -27.21
CA ALA A 71 23.27 2.24 -27.00
C ALA A 71 23.85 1.98 -28.40
N VAL A 72 25.18 2.04 -28.51
CA VAL A 72 26.01 1.97 -29.73
C VAL A 72 26.46 3.35 -30.26
N GLU A 73 27.78 3.43 -30.43
CA GLU A 73 28.61 4.47 -31.06
C GLU A 73 29.07 5.66 -30.21
N SER A 74 30.13 5.38 -29.44
CA SER A 74 31.23 6.33 -29.23
C SER A 74 31.97 6.58 -30.54
N PHE A 75 32.12 7.83 -30.98
CA PHE A 75 33.34 8.42 -31.57
C PHE A 75 33.03 9.86 -32.04
N GLY A 76 33.82 10.86 -31.61
CA GLY A 76 33.83 12.18 -32.24
C GLY A 76 33.79 13.38 -31.29
N THR A 77 34.95 13.97 -31.04
CA THR A 77 35.20 15.22 -30.32
C THR A 77 34.62 16.47 -31.00
N SER A 78 34.07 17.41 -30.20
CA SER A 78 34.01 18.89 -30.32
C SER A 78 34.11 19.57 -31.70
N LYS A 79 33.14 20.46 -32.00
CA LYS A 79 33.44 21.76 -32.62
C LYS A 79 32.61 22.89 -31.97
N SER A 80 33.27 23.72 -31.17
CA SER A 80 32.86 25.10 -30.94
C SER A 80 33.06 25.92 -32.24
N CYS A 81 32.11 26.79 -32.60
CA CYS A 81 32.30 27.75 -33.68
C CYS A 81 33.31 28.82 -33.24
N SER A 82 34.61 28.61 -33.50
CA SER A 82 35.67 29.57 -33.20
C SER A 82 35.60 30.84 -34.07
N SER A 83 34.99 30.78 -35.25
CA SER A 83 34.79 31.96 -36.12
C SER A 83 33.73 32.92 -35.57
N CYS A 84 32.69 32.41 -34.90
CA CYS A 84 31.60 33.19 -34.33
C CYS A 84 32.07 34.03 -33.11
N HIS A 85 32.97 33.48 -32.29
CA HIS A 85 33.55 34.17 -31.13
C HIS A 85 34.49 35.33 -31.55
N ASN A 86 35.36 35.09 -32.54
CA ASN A 86 36.27 36.12 -33.05
C ASN A 86 35.52 37.29 -33.71
N ALA A 87 34.39 37.04 -34.39
CA ALA A 87 33.56 38.09 -34.96
C ALA A 87 32.90 39.00 -33.90
N CYS A 88 32.36 38.44 -32.80
CA CYS A 88 31.79 39.22 -31.69
C CYS A 88 32.84 40.10 -30.98
N VAL A 89 34.08 39.63 -30.85
CA VAL A 89 35.20 40.36 -30.23
C VAL A 89 35.67 41.52 -31.12
N HIS A 90 35.77 41.30 -32.43
CA HIS A 90 36.36 42.26 -33.37
C HIS A 90 35.38 43.36 -33.86
N LEU A 91 34.08 43.06 -33.99
CA LEU A 91 33.05 44.03 -34.40
C LEU A 91 32.52 44.89 -33.24
N PHE A 92 32.52 44.37 -32.00
CA PHE A 92 31.88 45.02 -30.84
C PHE A 92 32.83 45.25 -29.64
N GLY A 93 34.13 44.96 -29.76
CA GLY A 93 35.15 45.29 -28.74
C GLY A 93 34.98 44.58 -27.40
N LEU A 94 34.42 43.37 -27.40
CA LEU A 94 34.16 42.58 -26.19
C LEU A 94 35.43 41.81 -25.79
N GLY A 95 35.80 41.82 -24.49
CA GLY A 95 36.99 41.10 -23.98
C GLY A 95 36.87 39.57 -24.07
N ALA A 96 37.97 38.86 -23.85
CA ALA A 96 38.14 37.40 -24.05
C ALA A 96 37.14 36.48 -23.30
N SER A 97 36.28 37.03 -22.44
CA SER A 97 35.24 36.34 -21.68
C SER A 97 33.82 36.50 -22.28
N ALA A 98 33.70 36.94 -23.53
CA ALA A 98 32.43 37.02 -24.25
C ALA A 98 31.80 35.62 -24.46
N LYS A 99 30.53 35.44 -24.08
CA LYS A 99 29.77 34.21 -24.35
C LYS A 99 28.93 34.40 -25.61
N VAL A 100 28.99 33.41 -26.50
CA VAL A 100 28.21 33.35 -27.75
C VAL A 100 27.14 32.28 -27.59
N THR A 101 25.88 32.63 -27.84
CA THR A 101 24.77 31.68 -27.84
C THR A 101 24.01 31.77 -29.16
N THR A 102 23.75 30.62 -29.77
CA THR A 102 22.93 30.48 -30.98
C THR A 102 21.52 30.05 -30.58
N LYS A 103 20.50 30.77 -31.05
CA LYS A 103 19.10 30.38 -30.83
C LYS A 103 18.58 29.74 -32.12
N ILE A 104 18.18 28.48 -32.05
CA ILE A 104 17.57 27.77 -33.18
C ILE A 104 16.06 28.08 -33.14
N SER A 105 15.58 28.76 -34.17
CA SER A 105 14.15 28.87 -34.50
C SER A 105 13.78 27.74 -35.46
N ASN A 106 12.52 27.32 -35.48
CA ASN A 106 12.01 26.22 -36.32
C ASN A 106 11.96 26.55 -37.84
N ASP A 107 12.63 27.61 -38.29
CA ASP A 107 12.83 27.94 -39.70
C ASP A 107 14.30 28.33 -39.90
N THR A 108 14.87 28.02 -41.07
CA THR A 108 16.30 27.85 -41.40
C THR A 108 17.28 29.03 -41.20
N ASP A 109 17.01 30.00 -40.32
CA ASP A 109 17.93 31.09 -39.97
C ASP A 109 18.46 30.97 -38.52
N GLN A 110 19.79 30.87 -38.37
CA GLN A 110 20.46 30.89 -37.06
C GLN A 110 20.79 32.32 -36.63
N GLN A 111 20.18 32.79 -35.53
CA GLN A 111 20.55 34.06 -34.88
C GLN A 111 21.68 33.87 -33.86
N VAL A 112 22.74 34.67 -33.98
CA VAL A 112 23.90 34.69 -33.07
C VAL A 112 23.79 35.89 -32.11
N ILE A 113 23.78 35.63 -30.80
CA ILE A 113 23.66 36.64 -29.75
C ILE A 113 24.97 36.71 -28.94
N CYS A 114 25.61 37.89 -28.91
CA CYS A 114 26.83 38.14 -28.12
C CYS A 114 26.45 38.76 -26.75
N LEU A 115 26.79 38.10 -25.64
CA LEU A 115 26.49 38.57 -24.28
C LEU A 115 27.77 38.95 -23.51
N ARG A 116 27.76 40.11 -22.84
CA ARG A 116 28.88 40.61 -22.02
C ARG A 116 28.87 39.90 -20.67
N GLY A 117 29.93 39.14 -20.36
CA GLY A 117 30.03 38.39 -19.10
C GLY A 117 30.11 39.28 -17.85
N ALA A 118 29.53 38.81 -16.75
CA ALA A 118 29.57 39.49 -15.45
C ALA A 118 31.01 39.60 -14.92
N ARG A 119 31.34 40.75 -14.32
CA ARG A 119 32.63 41.01 -13.66
C ARG A 119 32.82 40.04 -12.50
N GLY A 120 33.88 39.23 -12.53
CA GLY A 120 34.24 38.36 -11.41
C GLY A 120 34.60 39.17 -10.15
N PRO A 121 34.42 38.61 -8.94
CA PRO A 121 34.81 39.28 -7.71
C PRO A 121 36.33 39.48 -7.66
N GLN A 122 36.74 40.66 -7.18
CA GLN A 122 38.13 41.03 -6.99
C GLN A 122 38.79 40.10 -5.96
N GLY A 123 39.91 39.48 -6.34
CA GLY A 123 40.69 38.60 -5.46
C GLY A 123 41.17 39.33 -4.20
N LYS A 124 41.20 38.62 -3.08
CA LYS A 124 41.63 39.15 -1.78
C LYS A 124 43.07 39.68 -1.86
N GLU A 125 43.28 40.91 -1.39
CA GLU A 125 44.60 41.55 -1.31
C GLU A 125 45.51 40.76 -0.36
N GLY A 126 46.70 40.37 -0.84
CA GLY A 126 47.73 39.73 -0.04
C GLY A 126 48.30 40.68 1.02
N ARG A 127 48.61 40.15 2.21
CA ARG A 127 49.13 40.93 3.35
C ARG A 127 50.39 41.71 2.95
N ARG A 128 50.35 43.03 3.13
CA ARG A 128 51.43 43.97 2.85
C ARG A 128 52.60 43.74 3.82
N GLY A 129 53.77 43.37 3.30
CA GLY A 129 55.02 43.27 4.06
C GLY A 129 55.49 44.63 4.59
N ARG A 130 56.17 44.62 5.75
CA ARG A 130 56.70 45.82 6.41
C ARG A 130 57.67 46.58 5.49
N LYS A 131 57.48 47.89 5.34
CA LYS A 131 58.35 48.79 4.56
C LYS A 131 59.77 48.81 5.15
N GLY A 132 60.75 48.44 4.34
CA GLY A 132 62.17 48.71 4.59
C GLY A 132 62.52 50.19 4.39
N ARG A 133 63.64 50.64 5.00
CA ARG A 133 64.14 52.02 4.93
C ARG A 133 64.48 52.42 3.48
N PRO A 134 64.29 53.69 3.07
CA PRO A 134 64.57 54.11 1.70
C PRO A 134 66.07 54.08 1.38
N GLY A 135 66.44 53.39 0.30
CA GLY A 135 67.76 53.46 -0.33
C GLY A 135 67.85 54.60 -1.35
N TYR A 136 69.06 55.05 -1.64
CA TYR A 136 69.40 56.17 -2.51
C TYR A 136 68.86 56.03 -3.96
N ILE A 137 68.33 57.13 -4.50
CA ILE A 137 67.79 57.25 -5.85
C ILE A 137 68.94 57.33 -6.87
N GLY A 138 68.98 56.39 -7.82
CA GLY A 138 69.88 56.42 -8.98
C GLY A 138 69.48 57.46 -10.03
N LYS A 139 70.47 58.05 -10.71
CA LYS A 139 70.28 59.10 -11.74
C LYS A 139 69.53 58.57 -12.98
N ALA A 140 68.59 59.35 -13.48
CA ALA A 140 67.83 59.06 -14.70
C ALA A 140 68.71 59.08 -15.97
N GLY A 141 68.50 58.11 -16.86
CA GLY A 141 69.19 57.99 -18.15
C GLY A 141 68.80 59.09 -19.16
N LYS A 142 69.74 59.46 -20.04
CA LYS A 142 69.58 60.54 -21.03
C LYS A 142 68.54 60.19 -22.09
N LYS A 143 67.66 61.15 -22.41
CA LYS A 143 66.62 61.08 -23.44
C LYS A 143 67.26 61.10 -24.85
N GLY A 144 66.87 60.18 -25.73
CA GLY A 144 67.34 60.14 -27.13
C GLY A 144 66.86 61.34 -27.98
N PRO A 145 67.55 61.67 -29.08
CA PRO A 145 67.24 62.85 -29.88
C PRO A 145 65.90 62.73 -30.63
N ARG A 146 65.19 63.86 -30.76
CA ARG A 146 63.91 63.99 -31.49
C ARG A 146 64.13 63.81 -32.99
N GLY A 147 63.33 62.96 -33.64
CA GLY A 147 63.24 62.85 -35.09
C GLY A 147 62.74 64.16 -35.74
N GLY A 148 63.24 64.47 -36.92
CA GLY A 148 62.96 65.71 -37.65
C GLY A 148 61.48 65.88 -38.02
N ARG A 149 61.00 67.13 -38.04
CA ARG A 149 59.63 67.49 -38.48
C ARG A 149 59.48 67.22 -39.98
N GLY A 150 58.42 66.51 -40.36
CA GLY A 150 57.98 66.41 -41.76
C GLY A 150 57.47 67.76 -42.29
N PRO A 151 57.46 67.97 -43.62
CA PRO A 151 57.07 69.24 -44.23
C PRO A 151 55.59 69.57 -43.94
N PRO A 152 55.24 70.86 -43.78
CA PRO A 152 53.86 71.28 -43.52
C PRO A 152 52.93 70.93 -44.68
N GLY A 153 51.75 70.40 -44.38
CA GLY A 153 50.68 70.20 -45.36
C GLY A 153 50.15 71.53 -45.94
N PRO A 154 49.54 71.51 -47.14
CA PRO A 154 49.12 72.73 -47.84
C PRO A 154 48.09 73.52 -47.02
N ARG A 155 48.26 74.85 -46.96
CA ARG A 155 47.37 75.80 -46.28
C ARG A 155 45.96 75.70 -46.86
N GLY A 156 44.97 75.51 -46.00
CA GLY A 156 43.55 75.60 -46.34
C GLY A 156 43.17 77.01 -46.83
N ARG A 157 42.18 77.09 -47.72
CA ARG A 157 41.70 78.36 -48.31
C ARG A 157 41.23 79.32 -47.20
N PRO A 158 41.48 80.65 -47.33
CA PRO A 158 41.01 81.63 -46.36
C PRO A 158 39.48 81.61 -46.25
N GLY A 159 38.95 81.54 -45.02
CA GLY A 159 37.54 81.78 -44.76
C GLY A 159 37.17 83.23 -45.04
N ASN A 160 35.98 83.45 -45.61
CA ASN A 160 35.47 84.78 -45.94
C ASN A 160 35.46 85.71 -44.73
N ALA A 161 35.94 86.94 -44.93
CA ALA A 161 35.98 87.98 -43.92
C ALA A 161 34.56 88.32 -43.44
N PHE A 162 34.36 88.30 -42.12
CA PHE A 162 33.20 88.94 -41.50
C PHE A 162 33.35 90.46 -41.66
N ALA A 163 32.42 91.08 -42.37
CA ALA A 163 32.29 92.53 -42.43
C ALA A 163 31.68 93.03 -41.10
N GLY A 164 32.53 93.46 -40.17
CA GLY A 164 32.15 94.06 -38.90
C GLY A 164 33.39 94.50 -38.12
N ASN A 165 33.34 95.70 -37.54
CA ASN A 165 34.45 96.31 -36.78
C ASN A 165 34.80 95.45 -35.54
N THR A 166 35.85 94.64 -35.63
CA THR A 166 36.25 93.65 -34.60
C THR A 166 37.12 94.24 -33.49
N SER A 167 37.60 95.48 -33.63
CA SER A 167 38.44 96.12 -32.61
C SER A 167 37.66 96.53 -31.35
N LYS A 168 36.34 96.80 -31.46
CA LYS A 168 35.51 97.15 -30.29
C LYS A 168 35.00 95.93 -29.49
N PHE A 169 35.08 94.72 -30.06
CA PHE A 169 34.68 93.46 -29.38
C PHE A 169 35.82 92.82 -28.58
N LEU A 170 37.07 93.21 -28.85
CA LEU A 170 38.28 92.69 -28.18
C LEU A 170 38.62 93.46 -26.88
N GLU A 171 38.05 94.63 -26.65
CA GLU A 171 38.24 95.42 -25.41
C GLU A 171 37.35 94.95 -24.24
N ASP A 172 36.24 94.24 -24.52
CA ASP A 172 35.26 93.81 -23.51
C ASP A 172 35.46 92.35 -23.03
N ILE A 173 36.52 91.65 -23.45
CA ILE A 173 36.75 90.24 -23.11
C ILE A 173 37.57 90.13 -21.80
N ASP A 174 37.01 89.49 -20.79
CA ASP A 174 37.60 89.34 -19.45
C ASP A 174 37.79 87.85 -19.08
N THR A 175 38.86 87.56 -18.35
CA THR A 175 39.15 86.22 -17.81
C THR A 175 38.02 85.78 -16.85
N PRO A 176 37.72 84.47 -16.79
CA PRO A 176 36.63 83.98 -15.95
C PRO A 176 37.05 84.06 -14.48
N GLY A 177 36.16 84.60 -13.65
CA GLY A 177 36.32 84.68 -12.21
C GLY A 177 35.05 84.31 -11.44
N ILE A 178 35.16 84.18 -10.13
CA ILE A 178 34.03 83.92 -9.22
C ILE A 178 33.89 85.10 -8.25
N GLU A 179 32.83 85.90 -8.43
CA GLU A 179 32.55 87.10 -7.66
C GLU A 179 32.26 86.78 -6.18
N LYS A 180 31.39 85.79 -5.93
CA LYS A 180 31.18 85.25 -4.57
C LYS A 180 31.48 83.76 -4.59
N LYS A 181 32.61 83.42 -3.97
CA LYS A 181 33.03 82.03 -3.79
C LYS A 181 32.23 81.38 -2.66
N PRO A 182 32.00 80.06 -2.70
CA PRO A 182 31.47 79.35 -1.55
C PRO A 182 32.49 79.41 -0.40
N PRO A 183 32.04 79.30 0.87
CA PRO A 183 32.95 79.24 2.00
C PRO A 183 33.85 78.00 1.92
N ALA A 184 35.01 78.01 2.57
CA ALA A 184 35.91 76.86 2.56
C ALA A 184 35.28 75.60 3.21
N ILE A 185 34.42 75.78 4.21
CA ILE A 185 33.67 74.73 4.90
C ILE A 185 32.23 75.20 5.09
N SER A 186 31.26 74.33 4.83
CA SER A 186 29.83 74.56 5.11
C SER A 186 29.32 73.43 6.00
N THR A 187 29.08 73.74 7.28
CA THR A 187 28.52 72.79 8.26
C THR A 187 27.03 73.06 8.45
N THR A 188 26.22 72.02 8.35
CA THR A 188 24.75 72.14 8.40
C THR A 188 24.10 70.88 8.97
N LYS A 189 22.89 71.00 9.52
CA LYS A 189 22.15 69.86 10.06
C LYS A 189 21.40 69.13 8.93
N GLU A 190 21.34 67.81 9.00
CA GLU A 190 20.54 66.99 8.09
C GLU A 190 19.09 67.49 8.01
N GLY A 191 18.54 67.54 6.79
CA GLY A 191 17.19 68.05 6.52
C GLY A 191 17.12 69.58 6.31
N SER A 192 18.20 70.32 6.58
CA SER A 192 18.21 71.78 6.40
C SER A 192 18.31 72.18 4.93
N HIS A 193 17.73 73.34 4.61
CA HIS A 193 17.92 73.99 3.31
C HIS A 193 19.30 74.68 3.26
N VAL A 194 20.13 74.38 2.26
CA VAL A 194 21.49 74.91 2.12
C VAL A 194 21.71 75.44 0.71
N SER A 195 22.32 76.62 0.58
CA SER A 195 22.71 77.20 -0.72
C SER A 195 24.20 77.55 -0.72
N LEU A 196 24.93 77.06 -1.71
CA LEU A 196 26.36 77.29 -1.92
C LEU A 196 26.53 78.28 -3.08
N PRO A 197 27.03 79.51 -2.83
CA PRO A 197 27.16 80.52 -3.86
C PRO A 197 28.34 80.25 -4.78
N CYS A 198 28.20 80.54 -6.07
CA CYS A 198 29.30 80.57 -7.04
C CYS A 198 28.96 81.49 -8.22
N TYR A 199 28.85 82.80 -7.97
CA TYR A 199 28.46 83.74 -9.01
C TYR A 199 29.60 83.97 -10.02
N PRO A 200 29.43 83.66 -11.31
CA PRO A 200 30.46 83.87 -12.33
C PRO A 200 30.63 85.35 -12.68
N LYS A 201 31.87 85.77 -12.92
CA LYS A 201 32.27 87.07 -13.45
C LYS A 201 33.19 86.87 -14.66
N GLY A 202 33.12 87.76 -15.65
CA GLY A 202 33.95 87.73 -16.86
C GLY A 202 33.11 87.75 -18.13
N TYR A 203 33.73 88.04 -19.26
CA TYR A 203 33.03 88.17 -20.54
C TYR A 203 33.80 87.46 -21.67
N PRO A 204 33.15 86.61 -22.49
CA PRO A 204 31.77 86.14 -22.39
C PRO A 204 31.52 85.43 -21.05
N ARG A 205 30.26 85.50 -20.58
CA ARG A 205 29.83 84.96 -19.28
C ARG A 205 30.36 83.52 -19.11
N PRO A 206 31.14 83.24 -18.05
CA PRO A 206 31.67 81.90 -17.83
C PRO A 206 30.55 80.87 -17.61
N GLU A 207 30.72 79.68 -18.17
CA GLU A 207 29.90 78.52 -17.88
C GLU A 207 30.27 77.96 -16.51
N ILE A 208 29.26 77.69 -15.67
CA ILE A 208 29.45 77.12 -14.34
C ILE A 208 29.27 75.60 -14.38
N THR A 209 30.27 74.90 -13.84
CA THR A 209 30.24 73.46 -13.62
C THR A 209 30.54 73.15 -12.15
N TRP A 210 29.65 72.41 -11.50
CA TRP A 210 29.88 71.88 -10.16
C TRP A 210 30.40 70.45 -10.21
N TYR A 211 31.31 70.13 -9.31
CA TYR A 211 31.83 68.80 -9.09
C TYR A 211 31.62 68.40 -7.63
N LYS A 212 31.21 67.16 -7.38
CA LYS A 212 31.22 66.53 -6.06
C LYS A 212 32.26 65.43 -6.05
N ASP A 213 33.20 65.51 -5.11
CA ASP A 213 34.27 64.53 -4.91
C ASP A 213 35.06 64.22 -6.21
N GLY A 214 35.21 65.24 -7.07
CA GLY A 214 35.90 65.16 -8.36
C GLY A 214 35.04 64.71 -9.55
N GLN A 215 33.78 64.33 -9.33
CA GLN A 215 32.82 63.97 -10.38
C GLN A 215 31.91 65.15 -10.72
N GLU A 216 31.75 65.43 -12.01
CA GLU A 216 30.83 66.47 -12.50
C GLU A 216 29.38 66.15 -12.10
N MET A 217 28.68 67.16 -11.59
CA MET A 217 27.29 67.06 -11.14
C MET A 217 26.31 67.33 -12.27
N ASP A 218 25.09 66.79 -12.15
CA ASP A 218 24.01 67.13 -13.07
C ASP A 218 23.69 68.62 -13.01
N SER A 219 23.74 69.27 -14.17
CA SER A 219 23.51 70.69 -14.35
C SER A 219 22.11 71.19 -13.97
N ARG A 220 21.17 70.29 -13.67
CA ARG A 220 19.83 70.59 -13.11
C ARG A 220 19.84 70.88 -11.60
N LEU A 221 20.92 70.53 -10.90
CA LEU A 221 21.02 70.66 -9.44
C LEU A 221 21.44 72.06 -8.97
N TYR A 222 21.91 72.91 -9.88
CA TYR A 222 22.34 74.26 -9.60
C TYR A 222 21.79 75.23 -10.65
N ASN A 223 21.64 76.49 -10.28
CA ASN A 223 21.16 77.51 -11.21
C ASN A 223 22.29 77.90 -12.16
N LYS A 224 22.14 77.67 -13.46
CA LYS A 224 23.17 77.98 -14.48
C LYS A 224 23.43 79.47 -14.66
N GLU A 225 22.45 80.32 -14.33
CA GLU A 225 22.62 81.76 -14.39
C GLU A 225 23.40 82.25 -13.18
N THR A 226 22.95 81.93 -11.97
CA THR A 226 23.58 82.46 -10.75
C THR A 226 24.76 81.62 -10.26
N GLY A 227 24.93 80.41 -10.77
CA GLY A 227 25.92 79.43 -10.30
C GLY A 227 25.63 78.83 -8.92
N VAL A 228 24.51 79.18 -8.28
CA VAL A 228 24.17 78.74 -6.92
C VAL A 228 23.69 77.29 -6.91
N LEU A 229 24.34 76.45 -6.10
CA LEU A 229 23.93 75.08 -5.82
C LEU A 229 23.07 75.04 -4.56
N THR A 230 21.85 74.49 -4.65
CA THR A 230 20.89 74.48 -3.53
C THR A 230 20.46 73.06 -3.20
N PHE A 231 20.47 72.74 -1.91
CA PHE A 231 19.92 71.52 -1.32
C PHE A 231 18.64 71.90 -0.56
N PRO A 232 17.45 71.53 -1.03
CA PRO A 232 16.21 71.80 -0.31
C PRO A 232 16.14 71.10 1.05
N SER A 233 16.73 69.91 1.13
CA SER A 233 16.82 69.08 2.34
C SER A 233 18.08 68.23 2.26
N ILE A 234 19.18 68.74 2.81
CA ILE A 234 20.49 68.10 2.70
C ILE A 234 20.56 66.80 3.51
N GLN A 235 21.03 65.72 2.90
CA GLN A 235 21.13 64.40 3.54
C GLN A 235 22.56 64.12 4.00
N PHE A 236 22.75 63.19 4.96
CA PHE A 236 24.11 62.82 5.38
C PHE A 236 25.00 62.31 4.22
N SER A 237 24.41 61.75 3.16
CA SER A 237 25.08 61.32 1.93
C SER A 237 25.61 62.48 1.07
N ASP A 238 25.12 63.70 1.28
CA ASP A 238 25.53 64.90 0.54
C ASP A 238 26.80 65.54 1.11
N ARG A 239 27.35 65.01 2.21
CA ARG A 239 28.68 65.41 2.67
C ARG A 239 29.72 65.10 1.58
N GLY A 240 30.72 65.94 1.45
CA GLY A 240 31.76 65.77 0.43
C GLY A 240 32.53 67.04 0.16
N LEU A 241 33.49 66.94 -0.75
CA LEU A 241 34.22 68.09 -1.27
C LEU A 241 33.57 68.53 -2.59
N TYR A 242 33.04 69.74 -2.60
CA TYR A 242 32.44 70.32 -3.79
C TYR A 242 33.40 71.33 -4.40
N LYS A 243 33.50 71.35 -5.74
CA LYS A 243 34.26 72.32 -6.51
C LYS A 243 33.31 73.01 -7.48
N CYS A 244 33.24 74.34 -7.43
CA CYS A 244 32.64 75.11 -8.51
C CYS A 244 33.74 75.59 -9.45
N GLU A 245 33.52 75.48 -10.75
CA GLU A 245 34.43 75.90 -11.81
C GLU A 245 33.70 76.83 -12.77
N ALA A 246 34.23 78.03 -12.96
CA ALA A 246 33.75 79.02 -13.91
C ALA A 246 34.70 79.04 -15.10
N LYS A 247 34.21 78.73 -16.31
CA LYS A 247 35.05 78.55 -17.50
C LYS A 247 34.55 79.37 -18.68
N ASN A 248 35.45 80.06 -19.37
CA ASN A 248 35.21 80.64 -20.69
C ASN A 248 36.35 80.26 -21.64
N PHE A 249 36.40 80.82 -22.86
CA PHE A 249 37.43 80.46 -23.82
C PHE A 249 38.85 80.97 -23.46
N LEU A 250 38.99 81.87 -22.48
CA LEU A 250 40.28 82.38 -22.01
C LEU A 250 40.88 81.56 -20.86
N GLY A 251 40.07 80.78 -20.12
CA GLY A 251 40.57 79.99 -19.00
C GLY A 251 39.48 79.46 -18.09
N PHE A 252 39.84 79.21 -16.82
CA PHE A 252 38.91 78.82 -15.78
C PHE A 252 39.39 79.32 -14.40
N GLU A 253 38.45 79.62 -13.51
CA GLU A 253 38.70 79.78 -12.08
C GLU A 253 37.86 78.77 -11.29
N SER A 254 38.36 78.28 -10.16
CA SER A 254 37.61 77.35 -9.30
C SER A 254 37.67 77.69 -7.82
N ALA A 255 36.64 77.27 -7.09
CA ALA A 255 36.56 77.40 -5.64
C ALA A 255 36.03 76.09 -5.03
N ASN A 256 36.62 75.68 -3.91
CA ASN A 256 36.26 74.45 -3.21
C ASN A 256 35.50 74.75 -1.92
N VAL A 257 34.53 73.90 -1.58
CA VAL A 257 33.81 73.90 -0.30
C VAL A 257 33.67 72.48 0.23
N LYS A 258 34.10 72.27 1.47
CA LYS A 258 33.84 71.02 2.19
C LYS A 258 32.48 71.09 2.87
N VAL A 259 31.53 70.30 2.39
CA VAL A 259 30.19 70.20 2.98
C VAL A 259 30.22 69.13 4.07
N VAL A 260 29.88 69.54 5.29
CA VAL A 260 29.77 68.67 6.47
C VAL A 260 28.31 68.65 6.91
N VAL A 261 27.71 67.46 6.93
CA VAL A 261 26.33 67.26 7.36
C VAL A 261 26.32 66.62 8.75
N GLU A 262 25.79 67.37 9.70
CA GLU A 262 25.63 67.02 11.11
C GLU A 262 24.30 66.31 11.32
N VAL A 263 24.32 65.20 12.06
CA VAL A 263 23.18 64.31 12.29
C VAL A 263 22.98 64.14 13.79
N THR A 264 21.78 64.47 14.27
CA THR A 264 21.38 64.21 15.66
C THR A 264 21.41 62.70 15.96
N PRO A 265 21.72 62.27 17.19
CA PRO A 265 21.78 60.85 17.51
C PRO A 265 20.40 60.21 17.30
N ARG A 266 20.36 59.06 16.63
CA ARG A 266 19.15 58.27 16.39
C ARG A 266 19.47 56.78 16.45
N PHE A 267 18.48 55.96 16.82
CA PHE A 267 18.62 54.51 16.76
C PHE A 267 18.69 54.04 15.31
N VAL A 268 19.70 53.23 14.98
CA VAL A 268 19.71 52.47 13.72
C VAL A 268 18.60 51.43 13.77
N GLU A 269 18.52 50.73 14.91
CA GLU A 269 17.46 49.81 15.29
C GLU A 269 17.18 50.04 16.77
N LYS A 270 15.90 50.21 17.13
CA LYS A 270 15.53 50.39 18.54
C LYS A 270 15.73 49.04 19.25
N PRO A 271 16.41 49.01 20.41
CA PRO A 271 16.58 47.77 21.15
C PRO A 271 15.23 47.24 21.65
N GLU A 272 15.14 45.92 21.82
CA GLU A 272 13.97 45.28 22.43
C GLU A 272 13.77 45.77 23.88
N THR A 273 12.52 45.98 24.27
CA THR A 273 12.19 46.44 25.63
C THR A 273 12.49 45.39 26.68
N TYR A 274 12.43 44.10 26.34
CA TYR A 274 12.68 42.99 27.24
C TYR A 274 13.82 42.14 26.70
N HIS A 275 14.78 41.82 27.56
CA HIS A 275 15.91 40.95 27.22
C HIS A 275 15.99 39.83 28.25
N THR A 276 16.04 38.58 27.81
CA THR A 276 16.18 37.43 28.72
C THR A 276 17.65 37.07 28.90
N GLY A 277 18.12 37.05 30.14
CA GLY A 277 19.40 36.49 30.56
C GLY A 277 19.20 35.23 31.39
N TYR A 278 20.20 34.36 31.40
CA TYR A 278 20.20 33.11 32.17
C TYR A 278 21.25 33.18 33.27
N GLU A 279 20.93 32.71 34.48
CA GLU A 279 21.87 32.76 35.60
C GLU A 279 23.21 32.09 35.25
N THR A 280 24.31 32.60 35.80
CA THR A 280 25.70 32.17 35.55
C THR A 280 26.24 32.40 34.14
N TRP A 281 25.39 32.76 33.17
CA TRP A 281 25.81 33.07 31.81
C TRP A 281 26.20 34.54 31.68
N ASP A 282 26.97 34.85 30.64
CA ASP A 282 27.20 36.22 30.20
C ASP A 282 26.08 36.64 29.24
N THR A 283 25.52 37.84 29.43
CA THR A 283 24.55 38.43 28.48
C THR A 283 25.05 39.76 27.94
N THR A 284 24.61 40.11 26.74
CA THR A 284 24.94 41.37 26.09
C THR A 284 23.68 42.14 25.78
N LEU A 285 23.57 43.36 26.34
CA LEU A 285 22.56 44.33 25.95
C LEU A 285 23.14 45.24 24.87
N SER A 286 22.47 45.33 23.72
CA SER A 286 22.99 46.04 22.55
C SER A 286 22.19 47.30 22.26
N CYS A 287 22.87 48.41 21.95
CA CYS A 287 22.22 49.68 21.68
C CYS A 287 22.92 50.43 20.52
N ASN A 288 22.37 50.28 19.32
CA ASN A 288 22.99 50.79 18.10
C ASN A 288 22.51 52.21 17.75
N ILE A 289 23.34 53.21 18.04
CA ILE A 289 23.02 54.64 17.85
C ILE A 289 23.94 55.23 16.78
N PHE A 290 23.33 55.83 15.76
CA PHE A 290 24.01 56.57 14.71
C PHE A 290 23.85 58.08 14.90
N GLY A 291 24.90 58.84 14.61
CA GLY A 291 24.90 60.29 14.64
C GLY A 291 26.24 60.82 14.14
N PHE A 292 26.28 62.09 13.72
CA PHE A 292 27.51 62.75 13.29
C PHE A 292 27.57 64.17 13.85
N PRO A 293 28.58 64.54 14.65
CA PRO A 293 29.70 63.72 15.14
C PRO A 293 29.26 62.46 15.89
N PRO A 294 30.08 61.38 15.90
CA PRO A 294 29.71 60.09 16.51
C PRO A 294 29.25 60.27 17.97
N PRO A 295 28.06 59.76 18.34
CA PRO A 295 27.54 59.93 19.68
C PRO A 295 28.33 59.11 20.70
N LYS A 296 28.57 59.69 21.88
CA LYS A 296 29.11 58.97 23.04
C LYS A 296 27.98 58.16 23.67
N ILE A 297 28.15 56.84 23.71
CA ILE A 297 27.18 55.92 24.32
C ILE A 297 27.53 55.72 25.80
N GLN A 298 26.53 55.88 26.67
CA GLN A 298 26.61 55.68 28.11
C GLN A 298 25.53 54.71 28.56
N TRP A 299 25.88 53.79 29.43
CA TRP A 299 24.97 52.83 30.03
C TRP A 299 24.76 53.15 31.52
N THR A 300 23.52 53.02 31.97
CA THR A 300 23.13 53.21 33.38
C THR A 300 22.12 52.14 33.78
N ARG A 301 22.03 51.85 35.07
CA ARG A 301 21.07 50.89 35.65
C ARG A 301 20.15 51.65 36.60
N SER A 302 18.84 51.63 36.35
CA SER A 302 17.86 52.41 37.13
C SER A 302 18.29 53.89 37.34
N PHE A 303 18.80 54.52 36.27
CA PHE A 303 19.33 55.90 36.27
C PHE A 303 20.57 56.15 37.15
N ARG A 304 21.22 55.10 37.65
CA ARG A 304 22.49 55.18 38.41
C ARG A 304 23.66 54.65 37.57
N PRO A 305 24.91 55.05 37.87
CA PRO A 305 26.08 54.45 37.26
C PRO A 305 26.06 52.93 37.40
N LEU A 306 26.57 52.22 36.38
CA LEU A 306 26.68 50.77 36.42
C LEU A 306 27.53 50.34 37.65
N PRO A 307 27.15 49.27 38.36
CA PRO A 307 28.02 48.67 39.36
C PRO A 307 29.35 48.28 38.72
N VAL A 308 30.47 48.51 39.39
CA VAL A 308 31.81 48.18 38.88
C VAL A 308 31.99 46.63 38.85
N ASP A 309 32.94 46.14 38.06
CA ASP A 309 33.35 44.72 37.89
C ASP A 309 32.63 43.93 36.78
N ARG A 310 31.45 43.36 37.06
CA ARG A 310 30.75 42.42 36.14
C ARG A 310 30.10 43.09 34.94
N TYR A 311 29.96 44.41 34.97
CA TYR A 311 29.31 45.21 33.94
C TYR A 311 30.35 45.90 33.06
N VAL A 312 30.57 45.35 31.86
CA VAL A 312 31.59 45.82 30.92
C VAL A 312 30.92 46.55 29.76
N ALA A 313 30.98 47.89 29.77
CA ALA A 313 30.52 48.71 28.65
C ALA A 313 31.56 48.71 27.52
N ALA A 314 31.19 48.14 26.37
CA ALA A 314 32.02 48.00 25.17
C ALA A 314 31.40 48.79 23.99
N GLY A 315 31.48 50.12 24.07
CA GLY A 315 30.92 51.01 23.05
C GLY A 315 29.39 50.92 23.00
N LYS A 316 28.85 50.29 21.95
CA LYS A 316 27.40 50.12 21.75
C LYS A 316 26.79 48.98 22.59
N ASP A 317 27.62 48.11 23.15
CA ASP A 317 27.18 46.90 23.84
C ASP A 317 27.54 46.98 25.34
N LEU A 318 26.68 46.45 26.20
CA LEU A 318 26.91 46.25 27.63
C LEU A 318 26.92 44.74 27.92
N VAL A 319 28.10 44.21 28.25
CA VAL A 319 28.26 42.81 28.66
C VAL A 319 28.10 42.71 30.17
N ILE A 320 27.15 41.91 30.62
CA ILE A 320 26.92 41.59 32.02
C ILE A 320 27.41 40.17 32.23
N LYS A 321 28.51 40.01 32.96
CA LYS A 321 29.13 38.71 33.23
C LYS A 321 28.49 38.03 34.43
N ASP A 322 28.43 36.70 34.41
CA ASP A 322 27.91 35.89 35.52
C ASP A 322 26.59 36.45 36.05
N ILE A 323 25.53 36.39 35.23
CA ILE A 323 24.22 36.95 35.57
C ILE A 323 23.67 36.33 36.84
N ARG A 324 23.07 37.16 37.69
CA ARG A 324 22.41 36.76 38.94
C ARG A 324 20.98 37.25 38.96
N ASN A 325 20.09 36.62 39.72
CA ASN A 325 18.71 37.11 39.90
C ASN A 325 18.63 38.60 40.31
N GLY A 326 19.61 39.08 41.10
CA GLY A 326 19.70 40.49 41.49
C GLY A 326 19.99 41.47 40.33
N ASP A 327 20.45 40.97 39.18
CA ASP A 327 20.68 41.79 37.99
C ASP A 327 19.39 42.11 37.23
N LYS A 328 18.26 41.49 37.57
CA LYS A 328 16.93 41.79 37.00
C LYS A 328 16.58 43.27 37.11
N GLY A 329 16.02 43.86 36.05
CA GLY A 329 15.52 45.24 36.05
C GLY A 329 15.96 46.09 34.85
N PRO A 330 15.63 47.39 34.86
CA PRO A 330 15.82 48.28 33.72
C PRO A 330 17.25 48.83 33.59
N PHE A 331 17.81 48.68 32.39
CA PHE A 331 19.03 49.32 31.92
C PHE A 331 18.68 50.41 30.92
N MET A 332 19.40 51.52 30.97
CA MET A 332 19.24 52.62 30.02
C MET A 332 20.53 52.79 29.22
N CYS A 333 20.43 52.72 27.90
CA CYS A 333 21.47 53.23 27.02
C CYS A 333 21.12 54.65 26.58
N ARG A 334 22.11 55.54 26.62
CA ARG A 334 21.99 56.94 26.20
C ARG A 334 23.12 57.27 25.24
N GLY A 335 22.79 57.71 24.03
CA GLY A 335 23.75 58.20 23.04
C GLY A 335 23.62 59.71 22.88
N GLU A 336 24.73 60.42 22.99
CA GLU A 336 24.74 61.89 22.99
C GLU A 336 25.85 62.46 22.12
N ASN A 337 25.52 63.47 21.33
CA ASN A 337 26.48 64.36 20.68
C ASN A 337 26.08 65.83 20.93
N HIS A 338 26.87 66.78 20.43
CA HIS A 338 26.60 68.22 20.64
C HIS A 338 25.27 68.74 20.05
N LEU A 339 24.55 67.95 19.24
CA LEU A 339 23.27 68.33 18.64
C LEU A 339 22.07 67.85 19.44
N GLY A 340 22.25 66.85 20.31
CA GLY A 340 21.17 66.25 21.09
C GLY A 340 21.51 64.85 21.61
N PHE A 341 20.49 64.14 22.08
CA PHE A 341 20.63 62.80 22.64
C PHE A 341 19.41 61.93 22.34
N VAL A 342 19.60 60.62 22.36
CA VAL A 342 18.53 59.62 22.41
C VAL A 342 18.82 58.58 23.49
N PHE A 343 17.78 57.98 24.03
CA PHE A 343 17.90 56.92 25.03
C PHE A 343 16.82 55.84 24.84
N ALA A 344 17.11 54.64 25.32
CA ALA A 344 16.18 53.51 25.35
C ALA A 344 16.34 52.74 26.66
N LEU A 345 15.24 52.13 27.10
CA LEU A 345 15.18 51.26 28.28
C LEU A 345 15.09 49.80 27.83
N ILE A 346 15.93 48.96 28.43
CA ILE A 346 15.97 47.51 28.23
C ILE A 346 15.77 46.86 29.59
N VAL A 347 14.69 46.11 29.78
CA VAL A 347 14.39 45.37 31.00
C VAL A 347 15.03 44.00 30.91
N LEU A 348 16.06 43.77 31.72
CA LEU A 348 16.67 42.45 31.86
C LEU A 348 15.77 41.58 32.74
N GLU A 349 15.22 40.52 32.16
CA GLU A 349 14.62 39.40 32.86
C GLU A 349 15.69 38.33 33.07
N VAL A 350 15.78 37.79 34.29
CA VAL A 350 16.74 36.73 34.62
C VAL A 350 15.96 35.44 34.88
N LYS A 351 16.27 34.38 34.12
CA LYS A 351 15.72 33.04 34.30
C LYS A 351 16.80 32.09 34.86
N PRO A 352 16.43 31.15 35.73
CA PRO A 352 17.37 30.13 36.23
C PRO A 352 17.81 29.20 35.09
N VAL A 353 18.99 28.60 35.21
CA VAL A 353 19.42 27.53 34.30
C VAL A 353 18.95 26.19 34.87
N ILE A 354 18.09 25.50 34.14
CA ILE A 354 17.50 24.21 34.52
C ILE A 354 17.80 23.20 33.40
N PRO A 355 18.50 22.09 33.67
CA PRO A 355 18.78 21.08 32.64
C PRO A 355 17.49 20.45 32.11
N PRO A 356 17.52 19.84 30.92
CA PRO A 356 16.32 19.27 30.32
C PRO A 356 15.78 18.14 31.19
N ALA A 357 14.46 18.14 31.42
CA ALA A 357 13.75 17.11 32.15
C ALA A 357 12.63 16.58 31.25
N ILE A 358 12.70 15.28 30.93
CA ILE A 358 11.72 14.61 30.05
C ILE A 358 10.38 14.52 30.78
N THR A 359 9.34 15.07 30.16
CA THR A 359 7.96 15.09 30.68
C THR A 359 7.08 14.05 30.02
N SER A 360 7.37 13.72 28.75
CA SER A 360 6.68 12.69 27.98
C SER A 360 7.69 11.91 27.14
N ALA A 361 7.51 10.60 27.07
CA ALA A 361 8.37 9.69 26.32
C ALA A 361 7.57 8.49 25.81
N PRO A 362 8.00 7.87 24.69
CA PRO A 362 7.43 6.61 24.26
C PRO A 362 7.77 5.48 25.25
N PRO A 363 7.00 4.37 25.24
CA PRO A 363 7.37 3.16 25.96
C PRO A 363 8.76 2.65 25.57
N SER A 364 9.41 1.87 26.44
CA SER A 364 10.76 1.34 26.18
C SER A 364 10.81 0.41 24.96
N VAL A 365 9.71 -0.28 24.67
CA VAL A 365 9.53 -1.10 23.47
C VAL A 365 8.17 -0.79 22.86
N VAL A 366 8.14 -0.50 21.57
CA VAL A 366 6.92 -0.29 20.78
C VAL A 366 6.81 -1.43 19.77
N LYS A 367 5.76 -2.24 19.93
CA LYS A 367 5.46 -3.37 19.04
C LYS A 367 4.48 -2.93 17.96
N VAL A 368 4.90 -3.05 16.71
CA VAL A 368 4.09 -2.67 15.55
C VAL A 368 3.44 -3.92 14.97
N THR A 369 2.11 -3.96 14.95
CA THR A 369 1.32 -5.15 14.55
C THR A 369 0.99 -5.19 13.07
N LYS A 370 1.28 -4.11 12.32
CA LYS A 370 0.93 -4.02 10.90
C LYS A 370 2.00 -3.29 10.11
N VAL A 371 2.47 -3.95 9.05
CA VAL A 371 3.42 -3.39 8.09
C VAL A 371 2.75 -2.26 7.29
N ASP A 372 3.55 -1.30 6.83
CA ASP A 372 3.14 -0.17 6.00
C ASP A 372 2.08 0.73 6.65
N HIS A 373 1.99 0.70 7.97
CA HIS A 373 1.15 1.60 8.74
C HIS A 373 1.99 2.73 9.33
N SER A 374 1.34 3.90 9.47
CA SER A 374 1.97 5.03 10.12
C SER A 374 2.07 4.80 11.61
N ILE A 375 3.26 4.97 12.16
CA ILE A 375 3.46 5.01 13.62
C ILE A 375 3.98 6.38 14.02
N THR A 376 3.66 6.77 15.26
CA THR A 376 4.08 8.05 15.81
C THR A 376 4.74 7.86 17.16
N LEU A 377 5.92 8.46 17.33
CA LEU A 377 6.61 8.57 18.61
C LEU A 377 6.52 10.01 19.12
N TYR A 378 6.21 10.17 20.41
CA TYR A 378 6.06 11.45 21.06
C TYR A 378 7.13 11.63 22.13
N CYS A 379 7.82 12.77 22.13
CA CYS A 379 8.70 13.16 23.22
C CYS A 379 8.47 14.61 23.62
N ALA A 380 8.54 14.90 24.91
CA ALA A 380 8.50 16.25 25.45
C ALA A 380 9.50 16.41 26.58
N ALA A 381 10.08 17.61 26.68
CA ALA A 381 10.94 17.97 27.79
C ALA A 381 10.81 19.44 28.16
N ARG A 382 10.90 19.72 29.46
CA ARG A 382 11.01 21.05 30.04
C ARG A 382 12.46 21.41 30.29
N GLY A 383 12.78 22.69 30.30
CA GLY A 383 14.10 23.20 30.66
C GLY A 383 14.20 24.71 30.52
N SER A 384 15.23 25.29 31.11
CA SER A 384 15.49 26.72 30.98
C SER A 384 16.99 26.94 30.72
N PRO A 385 17.42 27.44 29.55
CA PRO A 385 16.61 27.73 28.36
C PRO A 385 15.83 26.51 27.86
N VAL A 386 14.75 26.75 27.11
CA VAL A 386 13.94 25.67 26.53
C VAL A 386 14.81 24.84 25.58
N PRO A 387 14.93 23.52 25.79
CA PRO A 387 15.85 22.68 25.04
C PRO A 387 15.49 22.59 23.55
N SER A 388 16.47 22.26 22.72
CA SER A 388 16.26 21.72 21.39
C SER A 388 15.97 20.22 21.47
N LEU A 389 15.16 19.73 20.55
CA LEU A 389 14.84 18.31 20.39
C LEU A 389 15.48 17.80 19.09
N GLU A 390 16.21 16.70 19.18
CA GLU A 390 16.79 15.98 18.05
C GLU A 390 16.36 14.52 18.11
N TRP A 391 15.90 13.97 16.99
CA TRP A 391 15.60 12.56 16.86
C TRP A 391 16.76 11.83 16.18
N SER A 392 17.00 10.58 16.56
CA SER A 392 17.90 9.69 15.84
C SER A 392 17.36 8.25 15.82
N LYS A 393 17.74 7.49 14.80
CA LYS A 393 17.49 6.05 14.71
C LYS A 393 18.83 5.35 14.54
N ASP A 394 19.10 4.39 15.41
CA ASP A 394 20.35 3.62 15.44
C ASP A 394 21.60 4.54 15.45
N GLY A 395 21.47 5.70 16.12
CA GLY A 395 22.51 6.73 16.22
C GLY A 395 22.60 7.70 15.04
N VAL A 396 21.79 7.52 13.99
CA VAL A 396 21.75 8.43 12.83
C VAL A 396 20.68 9.51 13.05
N PRO A 397 21.01 10.81 13.01
CA PRO A 397 20.05 11.89 13.17
C PRO A 397 18.94 11.86 12.09
N ILE A 398 17.70 12.11 12.50
CA ILE A 398 16.52 12.18 11.63
C ILE A 398 15.96 13.61 11.66
N SER A 399 15.65 14.15 10.48
CA SER A 399 14.95 15.44 10.36
C SER A 399 13.47 15.26 10.65
N THR A 400 12.93 16.06 11.57
CA THR A 400 11.49 16.11 11.88
C THR A 400 10.90 17.48 11.61
N ASN A 401 9.64 17.52 11.18
CA ASN A 401 8.98 18.75 10.74
C ASN A 401 8.12 19.37 11.85
N THR A 402 7.84 18.61 12.92
CA THR A 402 6.86 18.95 13.94
C THR A 402 7.54 19.07 15.29
N THR A 403 7.94 20.28 15.63
CA THR A 403 8.38 20.66 16.98
C THR A 403 7.56 21.86 17.42
N LEU A 404 6.75 21.68 18.45
CA LEU A 404 6.05 22.77 19.11
C LEU A 404 6.93 23.24 20.27
N LYS A 405 7.30 24.52 20.23
CA LYS A 405 8.14 25.13 21.26
C LYS A 405 7.35 26.22 21.97
N THR A 406 7.16 26.04 23.27
CA THR A 406 6.63 27.06 24.17
C THR A 406 7.78 27.72 24.95
N ASP A 407 7.47 28.68 25.82
CA ASP A 407 8.46 29.36 26.67
C ASP A 407 9.07 28.47 27.77
N GLU A 408 8.51 27.27 28.01
CA GLU A 408 8.93 26.36 29.09
C GLU A 408 9.20 24.92 28.63
N GLU A 409 8.54 24.50 27.56
CA GLU A 409 8.49 23.10 27.12
C GLU A 409 8.64 23.00 25.60
N VAL A 410 9.40 21.99 25.18
CA VAL A 410 9.47 21.56 23.78
C VAL A 410 8.79 20.20 23.65
N GLU A 411 7.88 20.11 22.70
CA GLU A 411 7.18 18.89 22.33
C GLU A 411 7.52 18.56 20.88
N GLY A 412 7.75 17.28 20.58
CA GLY A 412 7.93 16.86 19.21
C GLY A 412 7.40 15.49 18.92
N GLU A 413 7.09 15.33 17.64
CA GLU A 413 6.45 14.16 17.07
C GLU A 413 7.33 13.62 15.95
N LEU A 414 7.69 12.34 16.04
CA LEU A 414 8.33 11.61 14.96
C LEU A 414 7.29 10.68 14.33
N VAL A 415 6.83 11.06 13.15
CA VAL A 415 5.91 10.27 12.33
C VAL A 415 6.70 9.43 11.34
N ILE A 416 6.54 8.12 11.41
CA ILE A 416 7.06 7.15 10.43
C ILE A 416 5.87 6.70 9.60
N PRO A 417 5.68 7.22 8.36
CA PRO A 417 4.42 7.10 7.63
C PRO A 417 4.10 5.68 7.15
N SER A 418 5.11 4.86 6.94
CA SER A 418 5.00 3.47 6.48
C SER A 418 6.07 2.67 7.20
N PHE A 419 5.72 1.97 8.28
CA PHE A 419 6.70 1.21 9.06
C PHE A 419 6.95 -0.17 8.44
N GLY A 420 8.19 -0.40 7.98
CA GLY A 420 8.62 -1.66 7.39
C GLY A 420 9.75 -2.36 8.16
N PRO A 421 10.23 -3.51 7.67
CA PRO A 421 11.31 -4.27 8.32
C PRO A 421 12.61 -3.48 8.51
N THR A 422 12.93 -2.59 7.56
CA THR A 422 14.10 -1.71 7.61
C THR A 422 13.97 -0.58 8.61
N ASP A 423 12.75 -0.28 9.08
CA ASP A 423 12.45 0.80 10.03
C ASP A 423 12.56 0.35 11.49
N GLN A 424 12.67 -0.96 11.73
CA GLN A 424 13.00 -1.48 13.05
C GLN A 424 14.35 -0.95 13.53
N GLY A 425 14.47 -0.72 14.84
CA GLY A 425 15.69 -0.21 15.44
C GLY A 425 15.45 0.56 16.73
N VAL A 426 16.52 1.19 17.20
CA VAL A 426 16.50 2.00 18.43
C VAL A 426 16.32 3.46 18.05
N TYR A 427 15.16 4.02 18.41
CA TYR A 427 14.86 5.42 18.25
C TYR A 427 15.20 6.18 19.53
N LYS A 428 15.87 7.32 19.39
CA LYS A 428 16.26 8.18 20.50
C LYS A 428 15.74 9.58 20.26
N CYS A 429 15.08 10.15 21.27
CA CYS A 429 14.89 11.59 21.36
C CYS A 429 15.91 12.18 22.35
N PHE A 430 16.65 13.18 21.87
CA PHE A 430 17.75 13.82 22.57
C PHE A 430 17.42 15.30 22.76
N PHE A 431 17.47 15.75 24.00
CA PHE A 431 17.21 17.13 24.39
C PHE A 431 18.48 17.80 24.86
N LYS A 432 18.73 19.02 24.37
CA LYS A 432 19.89 19.82 24.76
C LYS A 432 19.49 21.28 24.94
N ASN A 433 19.83 21.89 26.08
CA ASN A 433 19.68 23.34 26.25
C ASN A 433 21.00 24.08 26.47
N PHE A 434 22.06 23.39 26.90
CA PHE A 434 23.43 23.92 26.99
C PHE A 434 24.46 22.79 27.06
N ASP A 435 25.76 23.12 27.13
CA ASP A 435 26.86 22.16 26.97
C ASP A 435 26.80 20.93 27.88
N ASN A 436 26.31 21.08 29.12
CA ASN A 436 26.14 19.97 30.06
C ASN A 436 24.67 19.63 30.35
N GLY A 437 23.73 20.43 29.84
CA GLY A 437 22.30 20.25 30.05
C GLY A 437 21.73 19.38 28.95
N THR A 438 21.73 18.07 29.17
CA THR A 438 21.17 17.10 28.22
C THR A 438 20.24 16.10 28.90
N ALA A 439 19.21 15.65 28.20
CA ALA A 439 18.43 14.49 28.57
C ALA A 439 18.12 13.66 27.33
N GLU A 440 18.11 12.34 27.46
CA GLU A 440 17.79 11.45 26.35
C GLU A 440 16.99 10.25 26.83
N ILE A 441 16.18 9.72 25.91
CA ILE A 441 15.48 8.46 26.13
C ILE A 441 15.42 7.69 24.81
N THR A 442 15.54 6.36 24.93
CA THR A 442 15.52 5.44 23.81
C THR A 442 14.30 4.55 23.87
N THR A 443 13.72 4.27 22.70
CA THR A 443 12.67 3.26 22.50
C THR A 443 13.10 2.31 21.40
N THR A 444 12.89 1.01 21.62
CA THR A 444 13.08 0.00 20.58
C THR A 444 11.77 -0.17 19.85
N VAL A 445 11.77 0.03 18.53
CA VAL A 445 10.58 -0.20 17.70
C VAL A 445 10.82 -1.47 16.89
N GLU A 446 9.96 -2.46 17.09
CA GLU A 446 10.07 -3.79 16.47
C GLU A 446 8.73 -4.22 15.87
N LEU A 447 8.79 -4.96 14.75
CA LEU A 447 7.61 -5.60 14.17
C LEU A 447 7.28 -6.85 14.98
N VAL A 448 5.99 -7.07 15.22
CA VAL A 448 5.53 -8.34 15.77
C VAL A 448 5.67 -9.41 14.70
N GLY A 449 6.50 -10.42 14.95
CA GLY A 449 6.67 -11.57 14.08
C GLY A 449 6.34 -12.88 14.80
N CYS A 450 5.77 -13.83 14.06
CA CYS A 450 5.43 -15.16 14.58
C CYS A 450 6.54 -16.21 14.42
N GLY A 451 7.67 -15.80 13.83
CA GLY A 451 8.75 -16.71 13.44
C GLY A 451 8.39 -17.61 12.27
N GLU A 452 9.42 -18.20 11.64
CA GLU A 452 9.20 -19.13 10.53
C GLU A 452 8.42 -20.36 11.00
N PRO A 453 7.25 -20.67 10.40
CA PRO A 453 6.46 -21.80 10.82
C PRO A 453 7.09 -23.11 10.32
N HIS A 454 7.04 -24.14 11.16
CA HIS A 454 7.47 -25.49 10.80
C HIS A 454 6.71 -26.01 9.57
N VAL A 455 7.44 -26.63 8.64
CA VAL A 455 6.88 -27.21 7.41
C VAL A 455 6.52 -28.68 7.66
N PRO A 456 5.30 -29.13 7.34
CA PRO A 456 4.94 -30.54 7.50
C PRO A 456 5.80 -31.43 6.60
N MET A 457 6.08 -32.65 7.06
CA MET A 457 6.77 -33.65 6.24
C MET A 457 5.93 -33.98 4.99
N ASN A 458 6.58 -34.13 3.83
CA ASN A 458 5.92 -34.30 2.52
C ASN A 458 4.96 -33.16 2.15
N GLY A 459 5.32 -31.94 2.55
CA GLY A 459 4.62 -30.73 2.17
C GLY A 459 5.53 -29.52 2.12
N TYR A 460 4.94 -28.41 1.71
CA TYR A 460 5.63 -27.13 1.55
C TYR A 460 4.74 -25.98 2.01
N LYS A 461 5.39 -24.86 2.32
CA LYS A 461 4.72 -23.60 2.65
C LYS A 461 4.94 -22.57 1.55
N VAL A 462 3.98 -21.69 1.38
CA VAL A 462 4.01 -20.55 0.47
C VAL A 462 3.83 -19.28 1.29
N GLY A 463 4.80 -18.38 1.19
CA GLY A 463 4.90 -17.15 1.98
C GLY A 463 6.19 -17.09 2.79
N GLU A 464 6.92 -15.99 2.66
CA GLU A 464 8.20 -15.75 3.36
C GLU A 464 8.10 -14.62 4.39
N ASN A 465 6.95 -13.93 4.45
CA ASN A 465 6.67 -12.88 5.41
C ASN A 465 5.92 -13.45 6.62
N TYR A 466 6.49 -13.28 7.82
CA TYR A 466 5.96 -13.81 9.07
C TYR A 466 5.58 -12.70 10.07
N TRP A 467 5.37 -11.48 9.58
CA TRP A 467 4.90 -10.36 10.39
C TRP A 467 3.40 -10.45 10.67
N ALA A 468 2.95 -9.84 11.77
CA ALA A 468 1.55 -9.82 12.15
C ALA A 468 0.66 -9.27 11.01
N GLY A 469 -0.47 -9.96 10.78
CA GLY A 469 -1.39 -9.72 9.67
C GLY A 469 -1.13 -10.56 8.42
N GLU A 470 0.04 -11.21 8.30
CA GLU A 470 0.42 -11.99 7.11
C GLU A 470 -0.08 -13.43 7.16
N LEU A 471 -0.37 -13.98 5.98
CA LEU A 471 -0.86 -15.35 5.79
C LEU A 471 0.21 -16.22 5.15
N VAL A 472 0.48 -17.36 5.78
CA VAL A 472 1.28 -18.44 5.19
C VAL A 472 0.35 -19.57 4.80
N THR A 473 0.45 -20.02 3.56
CA THR A 473 -0.36 -21.12 3.01
C THR A 473 0.45 -22.41 3.01
N PHE A 474 -0.18 -23.53 3.29
CA PHE A 474 0.43 -24.85 3.29
C PHE A 474 -0.20 -25.72 2.22
N ALA A 475 0.62 -26.57 1.62
CA ALA A 475 0.20 -27.57 0.64
C ALA A 475 1.06 -28.82 0.83
N CYS A 476 0.56 -29.96 0.35
CA CYS A 476 1.30 -31.22 0.39
C CYS A 476 1.93 -31.52 -0.96
N ASP A 477 2.98 -32.33 -0.95
CA ASP A 477 3.60 -32.86 -2.15
C ASP A 477 2.63 -33.77 -2.92
N ALA A 478 2.92 -34.03 -4.19
CA ALA A 478 2.08 -34.92 -5.00
C ALA A 478 1.97 -36.31 -4.35
N GLY A 479 0.74 -36.83 -4.25
CA GLY A 479 0.44 -38.09 -3.57
C GLY A 479 0.11 -37.96 -2.08
N TYR A 480 0.00 -36.74 -1.55
CA TYR A 480 -0.36 -36.47 -0.16
C TYR A 480 -1.58 -35.55 -0.03
N HIS A 481 -2.41 -35.81 0.98
CA HIS A 481 -3.61 -35.04 1.33
C HIS A 481 -3.34 -34.16 2.54
N LEU A 482 -3.75 -32.90 2.47
CA LEU A 482 -3.62 -31.95 3.57
C LEU A 482 -4.79 -32.07 4.54
N GLU A 483 -4.53 -32.54 5.75
CA GLU A 483 -5.50 -32.54 6.85
C GLU A 483 -5.20 -31.38 7.81
N GLY A 484 -6.20 -30.55 8.07
CA GLY A 484 -6.09 -29.35 8.90
C GLY A 484 -6.17 -28.03 8.12
N PRO A 485 -5.72 -26.92 8.71
CA PRO A 485 -5.87 -25.59 8.12
C PRO A 485 -4.93 -25.38 6.92
N THR A 486 -5.47 -24.95 5.78
CA THR A 486 -4.70 -24.63 4.58
C THR A 486 -3.87 -23.35 4.73
N ASN A 487 -4.20 -22.49 5.69
CA ASN A 487 -3.46 -21.27 5.97
C ASN A 487 -3.35 -20.98 7.47
N ARG A 488 -2.31 -20.24 7.82
CA ARG A 488 -2.07 -19.73 9.18
C ARG A 488 -1.82 -18.23 9.09
N LEU A 489 -2.53 -17.48 9.93
CA LEU A 489 -2.38 -16.03 10.07
C LEU A 489 -1.42 -15.74 11.21
N CYS A 490 -0.44 -14.87 11.00
CA CYS A 490 0.36 -14.35 12.11
C CYS A 490 -0.46 -13.32 12.89
N LEU A 491 -0.77 -13.61 14.15
CA LEU A 491 -1.59 -12.75 14.99
C LEU A 491 -0.77 -11.61 15.62
N GLU A 492 -1.46 -10.55 16.03
CA GLU A 492 -0.87 -9.38 16.70
C GLU A 492 -0.17 -9.69 18.03
N ASN A 493 -0.40 -10.88 18.61
CA ASN A 493 0.27 -11.34 19.82
C ASN A 493 1.58 -12.11 19.55
N GLY A 494 1.98 -12.26 18.28
CA GLY A 494 3.19 -12.99 17.88
C GLY A 494 3.01 -14.50 17.79
N ASN A 495 1.78 -15.01 17.84
CA ASN A 495 1.47 -16.43 17.65
C ASN A 495 0.74 -16.67 16.34
N TRP A 496 0.94 -17.84 15.75
CA TRP A 496 0.15 -18.29 14.60
C TRP A 496 -1.28 -18.67 15.01
N SER A 497 -2.27 -18.34 14.18
CA SER A 497 -3.71 -18.50 14.48
C SER A 497 -4.18 -19.93 14.74
N ASN A 498 -3.55 -20.91 14.08
CA ASN A 498 -3.91 -22.33 14.11
C ASN A 498 -2.66 -23.19 14.26
N VAL A 499 -2.81 -24.51 14.32
CA VAL A 499 -1.69 -25.48 14.30
C VAL A 499 -1.15 -25.71 12.88
N VAL A 500 0.04 -26.30 12.76
CA VAL A 500 0.61 -26.74 11.47
C VAL A 500 -0.25 -27.91 10.95
N PRO A 501 -0.69 -27.91 9.67
CA PRO A 501 -1.44 -29.03 9.09
C PRO A 501 -0.55 -30.26 8.91
N THR A 502 -1.15 -31.42 8.68
CA THR A 502 -0.44 -32.68 8.40
C THR A 502 -0.69 -33.15 6.98
N CYS A 503 0.34 -33.77 6.37
CA CYS A 503 0.25 -34.35 5.03
C CYS A 503 0.22 -35.87 5.16
N HIS A 504 -0.89 -36.47 4.72
CA HIS A 504 -1.16 -37.90 4.80
C HIS A 504 -1.05 -38.54 3.43
N SER A 505 -0.40 -39.70 3.32
CA SER A 505 -0.27 -40.44 2.06
C SER A 505 -1.67 -40.74 1.48
N ILE A 506 -1.85 -40.51 0.18
CA ILE A 506 -3.09 -40.78 -0.54
C ILE A 506 -3.01 -42.20 -1.12
N CYS A 507 -4.06 -42.98 -0.89
CA CYS A 507 -4.30 -44.23 -1.58
C CYS A 507 -5.04 -44.00 -2.89
N ASP A 508 -4.76 -44.83 -3.90
CA ASP A 508 -5.51 -44.84 -5.15
C ASP A 508 -7.00 -45.03 -4.89
N GLU A 509 -7.87 -44.35 -5.64
CA GLU A 509 -9.31 -44.55 -5.50
C GLU A 509 -9.67 -46.02 -5.86
N PRO A 510 -10.31 -46.78 -4.96
CA PRO A 510 -10.68 -48.16 -5.25
C PRO A 510 -11.60 -48.27 -6.46
N ALA A 511 -11.44 -49.32 -7.26
CA ALA A 511 -12.28 -49.57 -8.42
C ALA A 511 -13.76 -49.79 -8.02
N PRO A 512 -14.71 -49.58 -8.94
CA PRO A 512 -16.12 -49.90 -8.69
C PRO A 512 -16.31 -51.40 -8.42
N LEU A 513 -16.99 -51.74 -7.31
CA LEU A 513 -17.28 -53.12 -6.93
C LEU A 513 -18.43 -53.68 -7.77
N GLU A 514 -18.17 -54.68 -8.61
CA GLU A 514 -19.20 -55.37 -9.39
C GLU A 514 -20.21 -56.08 -8.47
N ASN A 515 -21.51 -55.98 -8.78
CA ASN A 515 -22.60 -56.52 -7.96
C ASN A 515 -22.57 -56.05 -6.48
N GLY A 516 -21.98 -54.89 -6.22
CA GLY A 516 -21.91 -54.24 -4.91
C GLY A 516 -21.67 -52.75 -4.99
N TYR A 517 -21.29 -52.14 -3.87
CA TYR A 517 -20.93 -50.73 -3.76
C TYR A 517 -20.01 -50.46 -2.55
N ARG A 518 -19.22 -49.38 -2.66
CA ARG A 518 -18.35 -48.85 -1.61
C ARG A 518 -19.06 -47.74 -0.85
N VAL A 519 -18.86 -47.68 0.46
CA VAL A 519 -19.29 -46.59 1.34
C VAL A 519 -18.04 -45.91 1.89
N GLY A 520 -17.93 -44.60 1.66
CA GLY A 520 -16.75 -43.79 1.98
C GLY A 520 -16.09 -43.20 0.74
N ASN A 521 -15.61 -41.96 0.86
CA ASN A 521 -15.01 -41.15 -0.20
C ASN A 521 -13.70 -40.44 0.24
N GLU A 522 -13.13 -40.86 1.37
CA GLU A 522 -11.86 -40.34 1.89
C GLU A 522 -10.77 -41.41 1.69
N PHE A 523 -9.69 -41.05 0.98
CA PHE A 523 -8.69 -42.01 0.49
C PHE A 523 -7.28 -41.65 0.95
N TRP A 524 -7.11 -41.17 2.18
CA TRP A 524 -5.79 -40.88 2.75
C TRP A 524 -5.56 -41.66 4.04
N GLU A 525 -4.30 -41.72 4.48
CA GLU A 525 -3.85 -42.48 5.64
C GLU A 525 -4.84 -42.46 6.82
N GLY A 526 -5.12 -43.64 7.39
CA GLY A 526 -6.01 -43.83 8.54
C GLY A 526 -7.50 -43.80 8.20
N LYS A 527 -7.89 -43.34 7.00
CA LYS A 527 -9.28 -43.40 6.53
C LYS A 527 -9.62 -44.79 6.01
N ASN A 528 -10.90 -45.14 6.08
CA ASN A 528 -11.38 -46.45 5.69
C ASN A 528 -12.57 -46.36 4.74
N VAL A 529 -12.70 -47.41 3.94
CA VAL A 529 -13.81 -47.63 3.02
C VAL A 529 -14.45 -48.97 3.33
N THR A 530 -15.78 -49.00 3.33
CA THR A 530 -16.57 -50.20 3.63
C THR A 530 -17.23 -50.72 2.36
N TYR A 531 -17.22 -52.04 2.18
CA TYR A 531 -17.81 -52.68 1.00
C TYR A 531 -19.10 -53.42 1.34
N LYS A 532 -20.08 -53.33 0.45
CA LYS A 532 -21.39 -53.99 0.58
C LYS A 532 -21.80 -54.60 -0.75
N CYS A 533 -22.37 -55.81 -0.72
CA CYS A 533 -22.90 -56.47 -1.91
C CYS A 533 -24.38 -56.14 -2.13
N ASN A 534 -24.79 -56.19 -3.39
CA ASN A 534 -26.19 -56.14 -3.77
C ASN A 534 -26.93 -57.39 -3.26
N LYS A 535 -28.25 -57.29 -3.13
CA LYS A 535 -29.09 -58.38 -2.60
C LYS A 535 -28.90 -59.67 -3.41
N GLY A 536 -28.64 -60.79 -2.74
CA GLY A 536 -28.42 -62.10 -3.39
C GLY A 536 -26.95 -62.48 -3.62
N PHE A 537 -26.03 -61.54 -3.37
CA PHE A 537 -24.58 -61.75 -3.45
C PHE A 537 -23.95 -61.69 -2.06
N LEU A 538 -22.90 -62.48 -1.84
CA LEU A 538 -22.14 -62.52 -0.60
C LEU A 538 -20.75 -61.91 -0.82
N LEU A 539 -20.30 -61.07 0.11
CA LEU A 539 -18.97 -60.47 0.06
C LEU A 539 -17.90 -61.51 0.37
N ARG A 540 -16.87 -61.59 -0.47
CA ARG A 540 -15.65 -62.37 -0.26
C ARG A 540 -14.47 -61.42 -0.17
N GLY A 541 -13.66 -61.59 0.88
CA GLY A 541 -12.59 -60.65 1.21
C GLY A 541 -12.99 -59.67 2.34
N PRO A 542 -12.20 -58.61 2.55
CA PRO A 542 -12.38 -57.71 3.68
C PRO A 542 -13.65 -56.86 3.55
N HIS A 543 -14.38 -56.74 4.66
CA HIS A 543 -15.54 -55.84 4.75
C HIS A 543 -15.14 -54.36 4.76
N VAL A 544 -13.95 -54.05 5.27
CA VAL A 544 -13.41 -52.70 5.41
C VAL A 544 -11.94 -52.73 5.01
N ARG A 545 -11.51 -51.77 4.20
CA ARG A 545 -10.10 -51.54 3.90
C ARG A 545 -9.69 -50.16 4.43
N VAL A 546 -8.47 -50.07 4.94
CA VAL A 546 -7.90 -48.84 5.53
C VAL A 546 -6.73 -48.39 4.65
N CYS A 547 -6.60 -47.10 4.43
CA CYS A 547 -5.44 -46.54 3.75
C CYS A 547 -4.26 -46.45 4.75
N ASN A 548 -3.12 -47.03 4.41
CA ASN A 548 -1.95 -47.04 5.29
C ASN A 548 -1.02 -45.83 5.07
N ASP A 549 0.04 -45.76 5.87
CA ASP A 549 1.04 -44.69 5.88
C ASP A 549 1.89 -44.62 4.60
N ILE A 550 1.96 -45.70 3.82
CA ILE A 550 2.66 -45.75 2.52
C ILE A 550 1.74 -45.50 1.31
N GLY A 551 0.47 -45.17 1.51
CA GLY A 551 -0.47 -44.88 0.41
C GLY A 551 -1.05 -46.12 -0.27
N ASN A 552 -1.12 -47.25 0.42
CA ASN A 552 -1.75 -48.47 -0.06
C ASN A 552 -2.96 -48.87 0.81
N TRP A 553 -3.97 -49.46 0.17
CA TRP A 553 -5.08 -50.08 0.89
C TRP A 553 -4.64 -51.38 1.56
N THR A 554 -5.09 -51.58 2.80
CA THR A 554 -4.91 -52.87 3.49
C THR A 554 -5.67 -53.99 2.80
N GLU A 555 -5.08 -55.19 2.81
CA GLU A 555 -5.67 -56.42 2.27
C GLU A 555 -6.02 -56.34 0.77
N GLU A 556 -6.46 -57.46 0.19
CA GLU A 556 -6.87 -57.51 -1.21
C GLU A 556 -8.29 -56.95 -1.42
N GLU A 557 -8.61 -56.57 -2.65
CA GLU A 557 -9.92 -56.03 -3.00
C GLU A 557 -11.01 -57.11 -2.90
N PRO A 558 -12.15 -56.85 -2.21
CA PRO A 558 -13.19 -57.85 -2.06
C PRO A 558 -14.03 -58.01 -3.33
N THR A 559 -14.69 -59.15 -3.46
CA THR A 559 -15.61 -59.48 -4.56
C THR A 559 -17.00 -59.81 -4.04
N CYS A 560 -18.03 -59.60 -4.87
CA CYS A 560 -19.40 -60.00 -4.58
C CYS A 560 -19.79 -61.22 -5.42
N GLU A 561 -19.95 -62.37 -4.78
CA GLU A 561 -20.19 -63.65 -5.45
C GLU A 561 -21.63 -64.15 -5.23
N GLY A 562 -22.27 -64.65 -6.30
CA GLY A 562 -23.63 -65.23 -6.29
C GLY A 562 -23.66 -66.68 -6.80
N PRO A 563 -24.85 -67.32 -6.86
CA PRO A 563 -25.00 -68.68 -7.40
C PRO A 563 -24.79 -68.72 -8.92
N VAL A 564 -24.22 -69.82 -9.42
CA VAL A 564 -24.00 -70.06 -10.85
C VAL A 564 -24.81 -71.29 -11.29
N PHE A 565 -25.63 -71.16 -12.34
CA PHE A 565 -26.41 -72.26 -12.91
C PHE A 565 -25.81 -72.72 -14.24
N GLU A 566 -25.83 -74.03 -14.49
CA GLU A 566 -25.68 -74.57 -15.84
C GLU A 566 -26.86 -74.12 -16.74
N HIS A 567 -26.70 -74.25 -18.06
CA HIS A 567 -27.65 -73.71 -19.04
C HIS A 567 -29.08 -74.30 -18.86
N SER A 568 -30.07 -73.42 -18.66
CA SER A 568 -31.51 -73.75 -18.62
C SER A 568 -32.17 -73.33 -19.93
N GLU A 569 -32.93 -74.25 -20.54
CA GLU A 569 -33.74 -73.96 -21.73
C GLU A 569 -35.07 -73.28 -21.38
N ILE A 570 -35.52 -73.37 -20.13
CA ILE A 570 -36.72 -72.69 -19.65
C ILE A 570 -36.42 -71.21 -19.38
N LEU A 571 -35.33 -70.90 -18.69
CA LEU A 571 -34.97 -69.52 -18.34
C LEU A 571 -34.11 -68.83 -19.41
N LEU A 572 -33.41 -69.61 -20.25
CA LEU A 572 -32.51 -69.12 -21.30
C LEU A 572 -31.59 -68.01 -20.75
N ASN A 573 -31.49 -66.89 -21.48
CA ASN A 573 -30.72 -65.71 -21.10
C ASN A 573 -31.57 -64.65 -20.39
N ASN A 574 -32.71 -65.01 -19.78
CA ASN A 574 -33.50 -64.05 -19.01
C ASN A 574 -32.80 -63.72 -17.69
N THR A 575 -31.92 -62.72 -17.75
CA THR A 575 -31.08 -62.29 -16.61
C THR A 575 -31.91 -61.84 -15.42
N GLU A 576 -33.10 -61.28 -15.63
CA GLU A 576 -33.98 -60.82 -14.54
C GLU A 576 -34.51 -61.98 -13.70
N TYR A 577 -34.96 -63.07 -14.33
CA TYR A 577 -35.41 -64.27 -13.61
C TYR A 577 -34.26 -64.97 -12.88
N TRP A 578 -33.07 -64.98 -13.50
CA TRP A 578 -31.87 -65.47 -12.84
C TRP A 578 -31.54 -64.65 -11.59
N GLU A 579 -31.54 -63.32 -11.65
CA GLU A 579 -31.26 -62.48 -10.49
C GLU A 579 -32.31 -62.62 -9.38
N LEU A 580 -33.60 -62.69 -9.72
CA LEU A 580 -34.67 -62.97 -8.75
C LEU A 580 -34.46 -64.31 -8.05
N LEU A 581 -34.14 -65.35 -8.81
CA LEU A 581 -33.88 -66.67 -8.26
C LEU A 581 -32.65 -66.70 -7.36
N LYS A 582 -31.54 -66.06 -7.79
CA LYS A 582 -30.32 -65.93 -6.97
C LYS A 582 -30.64 -65.25 -5.64
N GLY A 583 -31.44 -64.17 -5.68
CA GLY A 583 -31.94 -63.49 -4.49
C GLY A 583 -32.81 -64.38 -3.59
N TRP A 584 -33.68 -65.23 -4.16
CA TRP A 584 -34.54 -66.14 -3.41
C TRP A 584 -33.81 -67.34 -2.80
N LEU A 585 -32.70 -67.75 -3.41
CA LEU A 585 -31.83 -68.84 -2.94
C LEU A 585 -30.76 -68.35 -1.97
N GLY A 586 -30.37 -67.07 -2.01
CA GLY A 586 -29.34 -66.50 -1.13
C GLY A 586 -29.51 -66.81 0.36
N PRO A 587 -30.72 -66.69 0.96
CA PRO A 587 -30.95 -67.03 2.37
C PRO A 587 -30.86 -68.53 2.69
N VAL A 588 -30.83 -69.38 1.67
CA VAL A 588 -31.06 -70.83 1.74
C VAL A 588 -29.85 -71.62 1.22
N SER A 589 -28.90 -70.94 0.55
CA SER A 589 -27.74 -71.53 -0.13
C SER A 589 -26.42 -71.05 0.47
N THR A 590 -25.45 -71.96 0.65
CA THR A 590 -24.07 -71.65 1.06
C THR A 590 -23.25 -71.12 -0.13
N LEU A 591 -23.54 -69.92 -0.60
CA LEU A 591 -22.91 -69.38 -1.82
C LEU A 591 -21.39 -69.15 -1.67
N PRO A 592 -20.59 -69.39 -2.74
CA PRO A 592 -21.02 -69.68 -4.12
C PRO A 592 -21.36 -71.16 -4.34
N ALA A 593 -22.59 -71.43 -4.79
CA ALA A 593 -23.05 -72.77 -5.13
C ALA A 593 -23.24 -72.89 -6.65
N ASN A 594 -22.80 -74.02 -7.20
CA ASN A 594 -22.98 -74.35 -8.61
C ASN A 594 -24.20 -75.26 -8.76
N TRP A 595 -25.13 -74.92 -9.62
CA TRP A 595 -26.33 -75.70 -9.88
C TRP A 595 -26.18 -76.48 -11.17
N LYS A 596 -26.24 -77.81 -11.08
CA LYS A 596 -26.09 -78.71 -12.22
C LYS A 596 -27.40 -79.33 -12.63
N LEU A 597 -27.62 -79.54 -13.91
CA LEU A 597 -28.83 -80.20 -14.42
C LEU A 597 -28.78 -81.69 -14.06
N CYS A 598 -29.80 -82.20 -13.36
CA CYS A 598 -29.97 -83.66 -13.20
C CYS A 598 -31.02 -84.20 -14.17
N TYR A 599 -32.06 -83.45 -14.49
CA TYR A 599 -33.12 -83.94 -15.38
C TYR A 599 -33.70 -82.82 -16.25
N ARG A 600 -33.73 -83.04 -17.56
CA ARG A 600 -34.55 -82.30 -18.52
C ARG A 600 -35.44 -83.28 -19.26
N ALA A 601 -36.72 -82.96 -19.43
CA ALA A 601 -37.67 -83.90 -20.00
C ALA A 601 -37.50 -84.11 -21.51
N THR A 602 -37.05 -83.09 -22.26
CA THR A 602 -36.69 -83.23 -23.68
C THR A 602 -35.46 -84.11 -23.90
N ASP A 603 -34.46 -84.02 -23.02
CA ASP A 603 -33.23 -84.81 -23.13
C ASP A 603 -33.42 -86.26 -22.67
N HIS A 604 -34.14 -86.46 -21.55
CA HIS A 604 -34.23 -87.76 -20.88
C HIS A 604 -35.57 -88.49 -21.07
N GLY A 605 -36.56 -87.85 -21.70
CA GLY A 605 -37.92 -88.35 -21.83
C GLY A 605 -38.81 -88.07 -20.62
N TRP A 606 -40.10 -88.39 -20.72
CA TRP A 606 -41.15 -87.93 -19.80
C TRP A 606 -41.56 -88.93 -18.70
N SER A 607 -40.80 -90.00 -18.49
CA SER A 607 -41.17 -91.03 -17.51
C SER A 607 -40.73 -90.66 -16.09
N SER A 608 -41.62 -90.88 -15.11
CA SER A 608 -41.32 -90.66 -13.68
C SER A 608 -40.15 -91.51 -13.19
N SER A 609 -39.98 -92.72 -13.73
CA SER A 609 -38.86 -93.61 -13.40
C SER A 609 -37.52 -93.01 -13.84
N THR A 610 -37.46 -92.38 -15.01
CA THR A 610 -36.25 -91.71 -15.49
C THR A 610 -35.88 -90.52 -14.61
N PHE A 611 -36.85 -89.68 -14.24
CA PHE A 611 -36.62 -88.59 -13.30
C PHE A 611 -36.00 -89.10 -11.98
N HIS A 612 -36.59 -90.15 -11.40
CA HIS A 612 -36.09 -90.72 -10.16
C HIS A 612 -34.71 -91.38 -10.29
N SER A 613 -34.39 -91.97 -11.45
CA SER A 613 -33.05 -92.51 -11.69
C SER A 613 -31.97 -91.43 -11.75
N GLN A 614 -32.33 -90.22 -12.20
CA GLN A 614 -31.40 -89.11 -12.41
C GLN A 614 -31.26 -88.19 -11.21
N CYS A 615 -32.34 -87.86 -10.49
CA CYS A 615 -32.34 -86.77 -9.50
C CYS A 615 -32.47 -87.22 -8.03
N ASN A 616 -32.71 -88.51 -7.76
CA ASN A 616 -32.85 -88.97 -6.38
C ASN A 616 -31.52 -88.84 -5.61
N SER A 617 -31.61 -88.44 -4.33
CA SER A 617 -30.46 -88.35 -3.41
C SER A 617 -29.33 -87.39 -3.82
N LEU A 618 -29.57 -86.46 -4.75
CA LEU A 618 -28.56 -85.48 -5.20
C LEU A 618 -28.48 -84.21 -4.33
N GLY A 619 -29.34 -84.08 -3.33
CA GLY A 619 -29.38 -82.92 -2.43
C GLY A 619 -30.42 -81.88 -2.85
N PRO A 620 -30.25 -80.63 -2.38
CA PRO A 620 -31.13 -79.52 -2.72
C PRO A 620 -31.29 -79.36 -4.22
N SER A 621 -32.51 -79.04 -4.65
CA SER A 621 -32.81 -78.91 -6.08
C SER A 621 -33.84 -77.82 -6.38
N VAL A 622 -33.72 -77.26 -7.57
CA VAL A 622 -34.66 -76.31 -8.17
C VAL A 622 -35.29 -76.97 -9.39
N THR A 623 -36.61 -77.05 -9.38
CA THR A 623 -37.44 -77.54 -10.48
C THR A 623 -38.04 -76.35 -11.22
N PHE A 624 -37.93 -76.34 -12.54
CA PHE A 624 -38.59 -75.40 -13.44
C PHE A 624 -39.58 -76.13 -14.34
N ILE A 625 -40.76 -75.56 -14.53
CA ILE A 625 -41.86 -76.11 -15.33
C ILE A 625 -42.34 -75.01 -16.28
N ARG A 626 -42.45 -75.34 -17.57
CA ARG A 626 -43.03 -74.45 -18.59
C ARG A 626 -44.35 -75.00 -19.10
N VAL A 627 -45.39 -74.17 -19.00
CA VAL A 627 -46.72 -74.43 -19.57
C VAL A 627 -47.14 -73.26 -20.44
N GLY A 628 -46.97 -73.38 -21.77
CA GLY A 628 -47.19 -72.30 -22.72
C GLY A 628 -46.25 -71.13 -22.41
N GLU A 629 -46.82 -69.98 -22.08
CA GLU A 629 -46.06 -68.81 -21.63
C GLU A 629 -45.80 -68.76 -20.11
N TYR A 630 -46.42 -69.65 -19.34
CA TYR A 630 -46.29 -69.67 -17.89
C TYR A 630 -45.03 -70.43 -17.47
N ILE A 631 -44.31 -69.85 -16.53
CA ILE A 631 -43.07 -70.40 -15.99
C ILE A 631 -43.16 -70.35 -14.47
N PHE A 632 -43.08 -71.52 -13.86
CA PHE A 632 -43.18 -71.71 -12.42
C PHE A 632 -42.38 -72.93 -12.00
N GLY A 633 -42.28 -73.16 -10.70
CA GLY A 633 -41.44 -74.22 -10.21
C GLY A 633 -41.39 -74.28 -8.70
N GLY A 634 -40.45 -75.05 -8.20
CA GLY A 634 -40.22 -75.16 -6.77
C GLY A 634 -38.78 -75.46 -6.44
N TYR A 635 -38.33 -74.96 -5.32
CA TYR A 635 -37.08 -75.35 -4.69
C TYR A 635 -37.38 -76.28 -3.53
N THR A 636 -36.51 -77.26 -3.32
CA THR A 636 -36.44 -78.03 -2.09
C THR A 636 -35.01 -78.20 -1.62
N ASP A 637 -34.78 -78.11 -0.32
CA ASP A 637 -33.51 -78.45 0.34
C ASP A 637 -33.36 -79.96 0.60
N ARG A 638 -34.36 -80.76 0.20
CA ARG A 638 -34.42 -82.19 0.48
C ARG A 638 -34.13 -83.02 -0.76
N ASN A 639 -33.74 -84.27 -0.51
CA ASN A 639 -33.54 -85.27 -1.55
C ASN A 639 -34.87 -85.72 -2.15
N TRP A 640 -34.93 -85.82 -3.48
CA TRP A 640 -35.96 -86.60 -4.15
C TRP A 640 -35.81 -88.10 -3.84
N HIS A 641 -36.93 -88.81 -3.79
CA HIS A 641 -37.01 -90.26 -3.57
C HIS A 641 -38.30 -90.83 -4.19
N SER A 642 -38.40 -92.16 -4.34
CA SER A 642 -39.55 -92.85 -4.99
C SER A 642 -40.35 -93.79 -4.06
N ARG A 643 -40.25 -93.58 -2.73
CA ARG A 643 -40.79 -94.45 -1.66
C ARG A 643 -42.28 -94.31 -1.32
N SER A 644 -43.03 -93.53 -2.10
CA SER A 644 -44.45 -93.22 -1.86
C SER A 644 -44.71 -92.55 -0.50
N SER A 645 -43.88 -91.57 -0.12
CA SER A 645 -43.97 -90.86 1.17
C SER A 645 -43.75 -89.36 1.04
N TYR A 646 -44.16 -88.59 2.05
CA TYR A 646 -43.84 -87.17 2.18
C TYR A 646 -42.49 -86.96 2.83
N THR A 647 -41.83 -85.85 2.50
CA THR A 647 -40.60 -85.39 3.18
C THR A 647 -40.79 -84.00 3.74
N ASP A 648 -40.36 -83.80 4.99
CA ASP A 648 -40.45 -82.54 5.72
C ASP A 648 -39.40 -81.51 5.24
N SER A 649 -39.82 -80.27 5.08
CA SER A 649 -38.93 -79.13 4.86
C SER A 649 -39.60 -77.81 5.24
N THR A 650 -38.83 -76.92 5.88
CA THR A 650 -39.22 -75.52 6.11
C THR A 650 -38.60 -74.55 5.10
N TRP A 651 -37.67 -75.03 4.27
CA TRP A 651 -36.88 -74.21 3.35
C TRP A 651 -37.33 -74.36 1.90
N SER A 652 -38.15 -75.38 1.62
CA SER A 652 -38.80 -75.55 0.32
C SER A 652 -39.75 -74.40 0.03
N PHE A 653 -39.83 -74.02 -1.23
CA PHE A 653 -40.74 -72.97 -1.69
C PHE A 653 -41.18 -73.23 -3.12
N ILE A 654 -42.38 -72.76 -3.45
CA ILE A 654 -42.86 -72.69 -4.82
C ILE A 654 -42.61 -71.27 -5.33
N PHE A 655 -42.33 -71.11 -6.62
CA PHE A 655 -42.22 -69.80 -7.24
C PHE A 655 -42.94 -69.77 -8.58
N SER A 656 -43.30 -68.56 -9.00
CA SER A 656 -43.79 -68.30 -10.35
C SER A 656 -43.09 -67.07 -10.90
N PHE A 657 -42.51 -67.21 -12.10
CA PHE A 657 -41.97 -66.07 -12.86
C PHE A 657 -43.05 -65.46 -13.76
N LYS A 658 -43.91 -66.30 -14.35
CA LYS A 658 -45.03 -65.86 -15.18
C LYS A 658 -46.24 -66.75 -14.93
N ASN A 659 -47.40 -66.15 -14.68
CA ASN A 659 -48.63 -66.80 -14.25
C ASN A 659 -49.85 -66.28 -15.03
N ARG A 660 -50.97 -67.00 -14.94
CA ARG A 660 -52.21 -66.75 -15.70
C ARG A 660 -52.76 -65.33 -15.54
N TYR A 661 -52.70 -64.79 -14.33
CA TYR A 661 -53.37 -63.53 -13.99
C TYR A 661 -52.41 -62.33 -13.99
N GLY A 662 -51.19 -62.50 -14.50
CA GLY A 662 -50.23 -61.42 -14.64
C GLY A 662 -49.72 -60.84 -13.31
N LEU A 663 -49.72 -61.63 -12.23
CA LEU A 663 -49.07 -61.20 -10.98
C LEU A 663 -47.56 -61.06 -11.20
N GLU A 664 -46.94 -60.10 -10.52
CA GLU A 664 -45.47 -60.00 -10.45
C GLU A 664 -44.83 -61.32 -9.99
N PRO A 665 -43.60 -61.64 -10.43
CA PRO A 665 -42.90 -62.84 -10.00
C PRO A 665 -42.88 -62.99 -8.48
N PHE A 666 -43.25 -64.16 -7.98
CA PHE A 666 -43.42 -64.38 -6.55
C PHE A 666 -42.80 -65.69 -6.07
N LYS A 667 -42.47 -65.71 -4.78
CA LYS A 667 -42.03 -66.87 -3.99
C LYS A 667 -43.05 -67.16 -2.89
N LEU A 668 -43.41 -68.42 -2.76
CA LEU A 668 -44.40 -68.95 -1.83
C LEU A 668 -43.74 -69.94 -0.89
N HIS A 669 -43.68 -69.58 0.39
CA HIS A 669 -43.09 -70.41 1.42
C HIS A 669 -43.99 -71.58 1.80
N VAL A 670 -43.38 -72.66 2.28
CA VAL A 670 -44.11 -73.78 2.86
C VAL A 670 -44.86 -73.36 4.12
N LYS A 671 -46.13 -73.75 4.26
CA LYS A 671 -46.94 -73.55 5.47
C LYS A 671 -47.18 -74.84 6.25
N ASN A 672 -47.13 -75.99 5.59
CA ASN A 672 -47.20 -77.32 6.22
C ASN A 672 -45.93 -78.10 5.88
N SER A 673 -44.90 -77.96 6.73
CA SER A 673 -43.55 -78.46 6.45
C SER A 673 -43.51 -79.97 6.25
N GLY A 674 -44.30 -80.74 7.02
CA GLY A 674 -44.33 -82.21 6.97
C GLY A 674 -44.84 -82.78 5.63
N HIS A 675 -45.42 -81.93 4.78
CA HIS A 675 -45.92 -82.28 3.45
C HIS A 675 -45.30 -81.39 2.38
N ALA A 676 -44.03 -80.99 2.54
CA ALA A 676 -43.36 -80.07 1.61
C ALA A 676 -43.16 -80.67 0.22
N ILE A 677 -42.66 -81.90 0.13
CA ILE A 677 -42.54 -82.64 -1.12
C ILE A 677 -43.08 -84.06 -0.95
N TYR A 678 -43.50 -84.67 -2.06
CA TYR A 678 -43.98 -86.06 -2.11
C TYR A 678 -43.17 -86.85 -3.12
N GLY A 679 -42.55 -87.94 -2.69
CA GLY A 679 -41.75 -88.81 -3.54
C GLY A 679 -42.46 -90.12 -3.81
N ASN A 680 -42.82 -90.41 -5.06
CA ASN A 680 -43.56 -91.60 -5.48
C ASN A 680 -43.11 -92.04 -6.87
N ASN A 681 -42.82 -93.34 -7.05
CA ASN A 681 -42.31 -93.88 -8.32
C ASN A 681 -43.20 -93.60 -9.56
N GLY A 682 -44.50 -93.38 -9.36
CA GLY A 682 -45.46 -93.05 -10.42
C GLY A 682 -45.57 -91.56 -10.74
N TYR A 683 -44.86 -90.68 -10.03
CA TYR A 683 -44.90 -89.23 -10.23
C TYR A 683 -43.50 -88.66 -10.48
N GLY A 684 -43.44 -87.57 -11.24
CA GLY A 684 -42.26 -86.72 -11.32
C GLY A 684 -42.14 -85.80 -10.08
N PRO A 685 -41.41 -84.68 -10.19
CA PRO A 685 -41.33 -83.69 -9.13
C PRO A 685 -42.72 -83.29 -8.62
N THR A 686 -42.94 -83.48 -7.32
CA THR A 686 -44.22 -83.18 -6.67
C THR A 686 -43.98 -82.38 -5.40
N PHE A 687 -44.58 -81.19 -5.35
CA PHE A 687 -44.55 -80.29 -4.21
C PHE A 687 -45.92 -80.28 -3.56
N GLY A 688 -45.95 -80.50 -2.25
CA GLY A 688 -47.14 -80.35 -1.43
C GLY A 688 -47.99 -81.61 -1.22
N GLY A 689 -48.70 -81.62 -0.09
CA GLY A 689 -49.61 -82.67 0.39
C GLY A 689 -50.88 -82.80 -0.43
N GLY A 690 -51.39 -81.66 -0.93
CA GLY A 690 -52.55 -81.58 -1.79
C GLY A 690 -52.21 -81.54 -3.27
N HIS A 691 -50.96 -81.88 -3.62
CA HIS A 691 -50.41 -81.73 -4.97
C HIS A 691 -50.47 -80.27 -5.45
N ASP A 692 -49.92 -79.36 -4.62
CA ASP A 692 -49.79 -77.94 -4.97
C ASP A 692 -49.12 -77.77 -6.34
N ILE A 693 -48.13 -78.62 -6.64
CA ILE A 693 -47.66 -78.96 -7.99
C ILE A 693 -47.47 -80.47 -8.07
N ASN A 694 -48.07 -81.13 -9.06
CA ASN A 694 -47.81 -82.54 -9.38
C ASN A 694 -47.53 -82.74 -10.87
N ILE A 695 -46.42 -83.43 -11.15
CA ILE A 695 -46.07 -83.89 -12.49
C ILE A 695 -46.38 -85.38 -12.60
N ALA A 696 -47.29 -85.75 -13.51
CA ALA A 696 -47.69 -87.14 -13.72
C ALA A 696 -46.64 -87.93 -14.52
N ASN A 697 -46.69 -89.26 -14.48
CA ASN A 697 -45.91 -90.09 -15.40
C ASN A 697 -46.34 -89.85 -16.86
N SER A 698 -45.36 -89.83 -17.76
CA SER A 698 -45.55 -89.51 -19.18
C SER A 698 -46.20 -88.15 -19.42
N ALA A 699 -45.92 -87.16 -18.56
CA ALA A 699 -46.58 -85.85 -18.56
C ALA A 699 -46.51 -85.10 -19.91
N GLY A 700 -45.52 -85.38 -20.76
CA GLY A 700 -45.41 -84.77 -22.10
C GLY A 700 -46.43 -85.28 -23.12
N SER A 701 -47.16 -86.37 -22.84
CA SER A 701 -48.13 -86.97 -23.78
C SER A 701 -49.55 -87.08 -23.21
N ASN A 702 -49.81 -86.51 -22.04
CA ASN A 702 -51.13 -86.51 -21.39
C ASN A 702 -51.33 -85.24 -20.54
N ARG A 703 -52.55 -85.02 -20.04
CA ARG A 703 -52.92 -83.86 -19.20
C ARG A 703 -53.16 -84.26 -17.73
N ASN A 704 -52.50 -85.30 -17.24
CA ASN A 704 -52.72 -85.80 -15.88
C ASN A 704 -51.92 -85.04 -14.81
N SER A 705 -51.01 -84.15 -15.21
CA SER A 705 -50.33 -83.24 -14.27
C SER A 705 -51.30 -82.16 -13.82
N PHE A 706 -51.21 -81.72 -12.56
CA PHE A 706 -52.14 -80.71 -12.04
C PHE A 706 -51.55 -79.84 -10.94
N CYS A 707 -52.15 -78.66 -10.76
CA CYS A 707 -51.78 -77.69 -9.73
C CYS A 707 -52.96 -77.46 -8.79
N ASN A 708 -52.75 -77.65 -7.49
CA ASN A 708 -53.76 -77.41 -6.46
C ASN A 708 -53.18 -76.55 -5.33
N LEU A 709 -52.69 -75.37 -5.72
CA LEU A 709 -51.94 -74.48 -4.85
C LEU A 709 -52.73 -74.07 -3.60
N GLY A 710 -52.05 -73.97 -2.47
CA GLY A 710 -52.63 -73.50 -1.22
C GLY A 710 -52.93 -74.61 -0.21
N HIS A 711 -52.46 -75.84 -0.42
CA HIS A 711 -52.55 -76.89 0.59
C HIS A 711 -51.33 -76.86 1.51
N SER A 712 -50.14 -77.13 0.98
CA SER A 712 -48.90 -77.19 1.76
C SER A 712 -48.03 -75.95 1.62
N TYR A 713 -48.25 -75.14 0.59
CA TYR A 713 -47.59 -73.86 0.39
C TYR A 713 -48.57 -72.72 0.63
N VAL A 714 -48.06 -71.56 1.07
CA VAL A 714 -48.89 -70.36 1.10
C VAL A 714 -49.32 -70.01 -0.32
N GLN A 715 -50.57 -69.60 -0.49
CA GLN A 715 -51.05 -69.05 -1.75
C GLN A 715 -50.89 -67.52 -1.76
N PRO A 716 -50.84 -66.87 -2.93
CA PRO A 716 -50.77 -65.41 -3.00
C PRO A 716 -51.98 -64.75 -2.31
N ALA A 717 -51.80 -63.50 -1.87
CA ALA A 717 -52.87 -62.74 -1.23
C ALA A 717 -54.10 -62.65 -2.16
N GLY A 718 -55.29 -62.93 -1.60
CA GLY A 718 -56.56 -62.93 -2.34
C GLY A 718 -56.96 -64.28 -2.95
N TYR A 719 -56.08 -65.28 -2.95
CA TYR A 719 -56.36 -66.62 -3.47
C TYR A 719 -56.73 -67.60 -2.32
N ILE A 720 -57.58 -68.59 -2.62
CA ILE A 720 -58.11 -69.55 -1.63
C ILE A 720 -57.89 -70.97 -2.13
N TYR A 721 -57.43 -71.84 -1.23
CA TYR A 721 -57.23 -73.25 -1.54
C TYR A 721 -58.49 -73.91 -2.16
N SER A 722 -58.28 -74.75 -3.17
CA SER A 722 -59.33 -75.45 -3.94
C SER A 722 -60.20 -74.58 -4.85
N ALA A 723 -60.07 -73.24 -4.82
CA ALA A 723 -60.77 -72.36 -5.76
C ALA A 723 -60.24 -72.51 -7.19
N SER A 724 -61.10 -72.28 -8.18
CA SER A 724 -60.80 -72.51 -9.60
C SER A 724 -59.69 -71.59 -10.14
N ASP A 725 -59.66 -70.35 -9.68
CA ASP A 725 -58.60 -69.38 -9.97
C ASP A 725 -57.24 -69.83 -9.43
N THR A 726 -57.20 -70.27 -8.18
CA THR A 726 -56.00 -70.70 -7.47
C THR A 726 -55.41 -71.97 -8.10
N LYS A 727 -56.29 -72.91 -8.49
CA LYS A 727 -55.93 -74.13 -9.23
C LYS A 727 -55.33 -73.86 -10.61
N SER A 728 -55.75 -72.78 -11.27
CA SER A 728 -55.28 -72.43 -12.62
C SER A 728 -54.21 -71.35 -12.66
N LEU A 729 -53.81 -70.80 -11.50
CA LEU A 729 -52.90 -69.67 -11.39
C LEU A 729 -51.54 -69.94 -12.04
N LEU A 730 -50.90 -71.06 -11.70
CA LEU A 730 -49.52 -71.37 -12.13
C LEU A 730 -49.46 -71.85 -13.59
N ALA A 731 -50.32 -72.80 -13.96
CA ALA A 731 -50.25 -73.51 -15.25
C ALA A 731 -51.29 -73.04 -16.27
N GLY A 732 -52.14 -72.07 -15.94
CA GLY A 732 -53.25 -71.63 -16.79
C GLY A 732 -54.52 -72.50 -16.69
N SER A 733 -54.42 -73.72 -16.16
CA SER A 733 -55.53 -74.65 -15.94
C SER A 733 -55.24 -75.57 -14.74
N TYR A 734 -56.28 -76.19 -14.18
CA TYR A 734 -56.12 -77.15 -13.08
C TYR A 734 -55.27 -78.35 -13.49
N ASN A 735 -55.70 -79.05 -14.55
CA ASN A 735 -54.95 -80.11 -15.21
C ASN A 735 -54.18 -79.52 -16.39
N PHE A 736 -52.93 -79.90 -16.59
CA PHE A 736 -52.07 -79.36 -17.63
C PHE A 736 -51.11 -80.41 -18.21
N GLN A 737 -50.57 -80.08 -19.38
CA GLN A 737 -49.49 -80.82 -20.04
C GLN A 737 -48.30 -79.87 -20.14
N PRO A 738 -47.21 -80.10 -19.38
CA PRO A 738 -46.00 -79.29 -19.50
C PRO A 738 -45.35 -79.46 -20.88
N GLN A 739 -44.81 -78.38 -21.44
CA GLN A 739 -43.99 -78.42 -22.65
C GLN A 739 -42.52 -78.68 -22.33
N GLU A 740 -42.05 -78.29 -21.14
CA GLU A 740 -40.70 -78.59 -20.67
C GLU A 740 -40.66 -78.68 -19.14
N LEU A 741 -39.73 -79.48 -18.64
CA LEU A 741 -39.44 -79.66 -17.22
C LEU A 741 -37.93 -79.83 -17.02
N GLU A 742 -37.34 -78.97 -16.19
CA GLU A 742 -35.94 -79.05 -15.80
C GLU A 742 -35.79 -79.15 -14.29
N VAL A 743 -34.83 -79.93 -13.82
CA VAL A 743 -34.47 -80.04 -12.40
C VAL A 743 -32.97 -79.93 -12.27
N PHE A 744 -32.55 -78.91 -11.53
CA PHE A 744 -31.15 -78.64 -11.19
C PHE A 744 -30.91 -79.00 -9.73
N TYR A 745 -29.76 -79.57 -9.42
CA TYR A 745 -29.36 -79.85 -8.04
C TYR A 745 -28.13 -79.03 -7.67
N GLN A 746 -28.02 -78.74 -6.39
CA GLN A 746 -26.92 -77.97 -5.84
C GLN A 746 -25.67 -78.84 -5.74
N THR A 747 -24.57 -78.35 -6.32
CA THR A 747 -23.23 -78.88 -6.13
C THR A 747 -22.39 -77.87 -5.37
N HIS A 748 -21.58 -78.37 -4.46
CA HIS A 748 -20.50 -77.57 -3.88
C HIS A 748 -19.32 -77.60 -4.85
N LYS A 749 -18.65 -76.45 -5.03
CA LYS A 749 -17.26 -76.48 -5.53
C LYS A 749 -16.48 -77.37 -4.55
N LYS A 750 -15.80 -78.39 -5.05
CA LYS A 750 -14.70 -78.99 -4.30
C LYS A 750 -13.57 -77.98 -4.20
#